data_AF-A0AAW6M3S0-F1
#
_entry.id   AF-A0AAW6M3S0-F1
#
_cell.length_a   1.000
_cell.length_b   1.000
_cell.length_c   1.000
_cell.angle_alpha   90.00
_cell.angle_beta   90.00
_cell.angle_gamma   90.00
#
_symmetry.space_group_name_H-M   'P 1'
#
loop_
_entity.id
_entity.type
_entity.pdbx_description
1 polymer ?
#
loop_
_entity_poly.entity_id
_entity_poly.type
_entity_poly.pdbx_seq_one_letter_code
_entity_poly.pdbx_strand_id
1 'polypeptide(L)'
;MYFTKNDIDRITKASKGHLLDVAQDFHELRKSGVNYVCDCPHCGVARKFSINPNKEVFGCFSCHEVNGSGALSFLMKVEGKEYTAALEHLANRFNVLLDEKPQPKKIKKLKKGSKAAKGVDVDSYCARMLAASGLTFEDVTAKVYKSDDKQAIFELRTFRPGTIDERGAITKGDDVIIEYYDLDGMPVTYYRKDSKKRITNEKKEYFRVRWQFPDSHLDKEGKPFKYKSPPGSGTPVYIPERIRKMFKEKTPIPRLYIQEGEKKAEKACKHGIPSIAVSGIQNLGMNGSLPEDVVRIITECQVKEVAFIFDSDWNDISTNIKINDQVEKRPRNFFYAARNFKEYMRTLKNRNIYVEIFIGHIQKNDAGDKGLDDILANTLSGKEDELATDINYACNDKKGLGKYVEMFKVTTLTDHKLQEFWCLHTHEAFAELHKDVLINLPEFVFGRYRWKFDESGTLVLAQPFDDDEKFWNEVSKSDRSGNARTEIEFCYVNSQNFLQNRGFGRLRRLDRSFQFIHLDPPVVRPIEASDARDYLFQFAKHYCKKEVNEMLIKGVSQYVGPDKLSLLGFIEPNFIKPNRESQYLYFDKNCWYINKDTVKEIGYESITHHIWEEQKKTIPAKYLGEPLIHFKMKDGQCSYDITKDGSSCQFLTFLINASNFTWRKSPEEIEEAEENENRIHLLSKLCAIGYMAMEAKDNNVARAVIGMDGKQSEVGESNGRSGKSLIGELMRNVVPTAYISGKRSDIFSDQFIWNDVQENTKLVFIDDVLQNFNFEFLFPVITGDWTINYKGGRRITIPFAKSAKIYIPTNHAIRGNGSSFKDRQWLIAFSDFYNDVHKPLDDFGCLFFSEWDYDQWNLTWNLLANCIQLYLEFGVIQAPGERLEQRKLRQEITEPLISWADEYFSDPAHLNTRLVRKELYDSFCNYDPAQKKIFNSTTIFKRKFKLYCEWKGFTFNPHKYDPVTGKPHQFDKDGNPIVDDKAGGVEYFTVGCKDIAPENNDYTENDYPSLPFHTEADNELLDY
;
A
#
# COMPACT_ATOMS: atom_id res chain seq x y z
N MET A 1 -44.12 -5.12 -4.76
CA MET A 1 -44.57 -3.87 -5.42
C MET A 1 -43.42 -3.25 -6.21
N TYR A 2 -43.68 -2.37 -7.18
CA TYR A 2 -42.66 -1.59 -7.89
C TYR A 2 -42.67 -0.17 -7.30
N PHE A 3 -41.52 0.31 -6.83
CA PHE A 3 -41.32 1.68 -6.37
C PHE A 3 -40.39 2.38 -7.37
N THR A 4 -40.79 3.56 -7.86
CA THR A 4 -39.89 4.38 -8.67
C THR A 4 -38.74 4.91 -7.82
N LYS A 5 -37.66 5.36 -8.45
CA LYS A 5 -36.56 6.01 -7.73
C LYS A 5 -37.06 7.24 -6.93
N ASN A 6 -38.03 7.96 -7.49
CA ASN A 6 -38.65 9.10 -6.83
C ASN A 6 -39.49 8.68 -5.61
N ASP A 7 -40.22 7.56 -5.69
CA ASP A 7 -40.95 6.99 -4.55
C ASP A 7 -40.00 6.61 -3.42
N ILE A 8 -38.88 5.93 -3.74
CA ILE A 8 -37.87 5.53 -2.75
C ILE A 8 -37.25 6.76 -2.07
N ASP A 9 -36.92 7.80 -2.84
CA ASP A 9 -36.36 9.04 -2.31
C ASP A 9 -37.37 9.76 -1.39
N ARG A 10 -38.65 9.81 -1.78
CA ARG A 10 -39.73 10.38 -0.95
C ARG A 10 -39.96 9.58 0.33
N ILE A 11 -40.01 8.25 0.25
CA ILE A 11 -40.18 7.35 1.41
C ILE A 11 -39.01 7.49 2.37
N THR A 12 -37.78 7.45 1.84
CA THR A 12 -36.56 7.56 2.65
C THR A 12 -36.48 8.93 3.32
N LYS A 13 -36.80 10.01 2.60
CA LYS A 13 -36.85 11.37 3.14
C LYS A 13 -37.93 11.53 4.21
N ALA A 14 -39.10 10.95 4.02
CA ALA A 14 -40.20 10.99 4.99
C ALA A 14 -39.91 10.18 6.26
N SER A 15 -39.19 9.07 6.14
CA SER A 15 -38.83 8.21 7.29
C SER A 15 -37.60 8.69 8.08
N LYS A 16 -36.89 9.71 7.59
CA LYS A 16 -35.68 10.24 8.22
C LYS A 16 -36.04 11.02 9.49
N GLY A 17 -35.36 10.73 10.59
CA GLY A 17 -35.62 11.28 11.92
C GLY A 17 -36.66 10.48 12.74
N HIS A 18 -37.26 9.44 12.16
CA HIS A 18 -38.41 8.72 12.73
C HIS A 18 -38.10 7.26 13.07
N LEU A 19 -36.82 6.89 13.24
CA LEU A 19 -36.44 5.54 13.65
C LEU A 19 -37.14 5.07 14.93
N LEU A 20 -37.24 5.93 15.95
CA LEU A 20 -37.90 5.58 17.21
C LEU A 20 -39.39 5.26 16.98
N ASP A 21 -40.08 6.10 16.21
CA ASP A 21 -41.52 5.98 15.95
C ASP A 21 -41.84 4.68 15.21
N VAL A 22 -40.99 4.30 14.25
CA VAL A 22 -41.15 3.03 13.50
C VAL A 22 -40.83 1.83 14.38
N ALA A 23 -39.82 1.92 15.26
CA ALA A 23 -39.49 0.81 16.15
C ALA A 23 -40.56 0.57 17.24
N GLN A 24 -41.27 1.61 17.66
CA GLN A 24 -42.40 1.51 18.59
C GLN A 24 -43.62 0.78 18.01
N ASP A 25 -43.72 0.66 16.68
CA ASP A 25 -44.78 -0.11 16.03
C ASP A 25 -44.60 -1.64 16.28
N PHE A 26 -43.41 -2.09 16.69
CA PHE A 26 -43.07 -3.52 16.86
C PHE A 26 -42.64 -3.88 18.30
N HIS A 27 -42.02 -2.96 19.02
CA HIS A 27 -41.46 -3.23 20.35
C HIS A 27 -41.82 -2.15 21.38
N GLU A 28 -42.16 -2.59 22.59
CA GLU A 28 -42.30 -1.70 23.74
C GLU A 28 -40.93 -1.23 24.24
N LEU A 29 -40.57 -0.01 23.86
CA LEU A 29 -39.29 0.60 24.19
C LEU A 29 -39.37 1.43 25.47
N ARG A 30 -38.45 1.20 26.41
CA ARG A 30 -38.33 1.97 27.66
C ARG A 30 -37.21 2.97 27.58
N LYS A 31 -37.47 4.22 28.01
CA LYS A 31 -36.46 5.28 28.00
C LYS A 31 -35.36 4.99 29.03
N SER A 32 -34.10 5.07 28.60
CA SER A 32 -32.90 4.93 29.42
C SER A 32 -31.89 6.01 29.02
N GLY A 33 -31.92 7.13 29.74
CA GLY A 33 -31.16 8.34 29.39
C GLY A 33 -31.61 8.93 28.05
N VAL A 34 -30.65 9.10 27.12
CA VAL A 34 -30.88 9.59 25.74
C VAL A 34 -31.34 8.45 24.82
N ASN A 35 -31.17 7.20 25.24
CA ASN A 35 -31.50 6.01 24.45
C ASN A 35 -32.85 5.41 24.88
N TYR A 36 -33.37 4.53 24.04
CA TYR A 36 -34.53 3.70 24.30
C TYR A 36 -34.12 2.24 24.22
N VAL A 37 -34.50 1.44 25.22
CA VAL A 37 -34.06 0.05 25.34
C VAL A 37 -35.23 -0.93 25.43
N CYS A 38 -35.05 -2.11 24.86
CA CYS A 38 -35.93 -3.26 25.03
C CYS A 38 -35.13 -4.57 25.06
N ASP A 39 -35.84 -5.67 25.23
CA ASP A 39 -35.27 -7.01 25.12
C ASP A 39 -34.92 -7.28 23.65
N CYS A 40 -33.78 -7.92 23.40
CA CYS A 40 -33.29 -8.07 22.03
C CYS A 40 -34.21 -8.99 21.22
N PRO A 41 -34.76 -8.55 20.07
CA PRO A 41 -35.63 -9.37 19.21
C PRO A 41 -34.89 -10.58 18.60
N HIS A 42 -33.56 -10.49 18.47
CA HIS A 42 -32.74 -11.54 17.88
C HIS A 42 -32.21 -12.55 18.91
N CYS A 43 -31.62 -12.07 20.02
CA CYS A 43 -30.97 -12.94 21.01
C CYS A 43 -31.75 -13.11 22.33
N GLY A 44 -32.88 -12.43 22.50
CA GLY A 44 -33.75 -12.55 23.69
C GLY A 44 -33.18 -11.97 24.99
N VAL A 45 -31.95 -11.44 24.98
CA VAL A 45 -31.31 -10.91 26.20
C VAL A 45 -32.00 -9.62 26.65
N ALA A 46 -32.38 -9.57 27.93
CA ALA A 46 -33.18 -8.50 28.48
C ALA A 46 -32.46 -7.14 28.46
N ARG A 47 -33.15 -6.09 28.00
CA ARG A 47 -32.71 -4.68 27.96
C ARG A 47 -31.36 -4.41 27.28
N LYS A 48 -30.93 -5.26 26.34
CA LYS A 48 -29.64 -5.09 25.62
C LYS A 48 -29.78 -4.50 24.23
N PHE A 49 -30.99 -4.42 23.67
CA PHE A 49 -31.25 -3.71 22.43
C PHE A 49 -31.53 -2.24 22.72
N SER A 50 -30.81 -1.35 22.06
CA SER A 50 -30.83 0.09 22.30
C SER A 50 -31.00 0.86 21.01
N ILE A 51 -31.84 1.88 21.03
CA ILE A 51 -32.09 2.84 19.95
C ILE A 51 -31.71 4.24 20.44
N ASN A 52 -30.90 4.96 19.67
CA ASN A 52 -30.62 6.37 19.87
C ASN A 52 -31.39 7.19 18.83
N PRO A 53 -32.44 7.93 19.22
CA PRO A 53 -33.25 8.70 18.27
C PRO A 53 -32.48 9.85 17.61
N ASN A 54 -31.60 10.52 18.36
CA ASN A 54 -30.85 11.68 17.84
C ASN A 54 -29.82 11.29 16.77
N LYS A 55 -29.21 10.12 16.92
CA LYS A 55 -28.22 9.58 15.99
C LYS A 55 -28.85 8.67 14.93
N GLU A 56 -30.15 8.36 15.04
CA GLU A 56 -30.85 7.36 14.24
C GLU A 56 -30.12 6.01 14.13
N VAL A 57 -29.55 5.54 15.23
CA VAL A 57 -28.85 4.24 15.28
C VAL A 57 -29.53 3.28 16.23
N PHE A 58 -29.50 2.00 15.91
CA PHE A 58 -29.94 0.92 16.79
C PHE A 58 -28.89 -0.18 16.86
N GLY A 59 -28.85 -0.89 17.98
CA GLY A 59 -27.90 -1.96 18.20
C GLY A 59 -28.19 -2.81 19.43
N CYS A 60 -27.91 -4.10 19.35
CA CYS A 60 -27.82 -4.96 20.54
C CYS A 60 -26.38 -5.01 21.07
N PHE A 61 -26.18 -4.60 22.31
CA PHE A 61 -24.89 -4.65 23.00
C PHE A 61 -24.48 -6.06 23.49
N SER A 62 -25.27 -7.09 23.17
CA SER A 62 -24.99 -8.48 23.57
C SER A 62 -24.63 -9.38 22.40
N CYS A 63 -25.40 -9.38 21.30
CA CYS A 63 -25.09 -10.22 20.14
C CYS A 63 -24.29 -9.50 19.05
N HIS A 64 -24.31 -8.16 19.01
CA HIS A 64 -23.68 -7.34 17.97
C HIS A 64 -24.11 -7.62 16.51
N GLU A 65 -24.95 -8.62 16.27
CA GLU A 65 -25.46 -9.01 14.94
C GLU A 65 -26.55 -8.07 14.41
N VAL A 66 -27.40 -7.56 15.31
CA VAL A 66 -28.44 -6.57 14.97
C VAL A 66 -27.94 -5.16 15.29
N ASN A 67 -27.32 -4.52 14.30
CA ASN A 67 -26.88 -3.13 14.32
C ASN A 67 -27.17 -2.43 12.99
N GLY A 68 -27.52 -1.14 13.05
CA GLY A 68 -27.85 -0.37 11.87
C GLY A 68 -28.28 1.06 12.16
N SER A 69 -28.62 1.77 11.10
CA SER A 69 -29.09 3.16 11.16
C SER A 69 -30.32 3.40 10.28
N GLY A 70 -31.23 4.23 10.77
CA GLY A 70 -32.47 4.60 10.09
C GLY A 70 -33.56 3.53 10.11
N ALA A 71 -34.81 3.99 9.91
CA ALA A 71 -36.01 3.16 10.00
C ALA A 71 -36.07 2.01 8.99
N LEU A 72 -35.57 2.23 7.77
CA LEU A 72 -35.53 1.19 6.72
C LEU A 72 -34.59 0.04 7.11
N SER A 73 -33.41 0.36 7.64
CA SER A 73 -32.46 -0.67 8.10
C SER A 73 -33.01 -1.44 9.29
N PHE A 74 -33.74 -0.78 10.19
CA PHE A 74 -34.41 -1.41 11.32
C PHE A 74 -35.42 -2.47 10.86
N LEU A 75 -36.33 -2.10 9.94
CA LEU A 75 -37.33 -3.03 9.41
C LEU A 75 -36.71 -4.23 8.69
N MET A 76 -35.57 -4.05 8.03
CA MET A 76 -34.91 -5.15 7.33
C MET A 76 -34.10 -6.04 8.26
N LYS A 77 -33.29 -5.46 9.14
CA LYS A 77 -32.32 -6.21 9.95
C LYS A 77 -32.90 -6.73 11.27
N VAL A 78 -33.86 -6.02 11.85
CA VAL A 78 -34.47 -6.38 13.14
C VAL A 78 -35.78 -7.10 12.92
N GLU A 79 -36.66 -6.56 12.08
CA GLU A 79 -37.97 -7.16 11.77
C GLU A 79 -37.93 -8.18 10.63
N GLY A 80 -36.78 -8.36 9.97
CA GLY A 80 -36.62 -9.34 8.88
C GLY A 80 -37.47 -9.07 7.64
N LYS A 81 -37.96 -7.84 7.44
CA LYS A 81 -38.80 -7.50 6.28
C LYS A 81 -37.97 -7.42 5.01
N GLU A 82 -38.47 -8.06 3.96
CA GLU A 82 -38.01 -7.85 2.58
C GLU A 82 -38.04 -6.35 2.21
N TYR A 83 -37.07 -5.88 1.43
CA TYR A 83 -36.89 -4.45 1.11
C TYR A 83 -38.19 -3.78 0.63
N THR A 84 -38.95 -4.43 -0.25
CA THR A 84 -40.21 -3.89 -0.77
C THR A 84 -41.33 -3.84 0.28
N ALA A 85 -41.37 -4.81 1.20
CA ALA A 85 -42.31 -4.81 2.31
C ALA A 85 -41.95 -3.76 3.37
N ALA A 86 -40.65 -3.51 3.58
CA ALA A 86 -40.18 -2.43 4.43
C ALA A 86 -40.51 -1.04 3.85
N LEU A 87 -40.30 -0.83 2.55
CA LEU A 87 -40.71 0.41 1.87
C LEU A 87 -42.23 0.61 1.87
N GLU A 88 -43.01 -0.45 1.66
CA GLU A 88 -44.47 -0.40 1.73
C GLU A 88 -44.95 -0.03 3.15
N HIS A 89 -44.32 -0.60 4.18
CA HIS A 89 -44.61 -0.27 5.56
C HIS A 89 -44.31 1.20 5.86
N LEU A 90 -43.16 1.72 5.44
CA LEU A 90 -42.80 3.13 5.61
C LEU A 90 -43.71 4.07 4.78
N ALA A 91 -44.03 3.71 3.54
CA ALA A 91 -44.92 4.49 2.69
C ALA A 91 -46.32 4.63 3.31
N ASN A 92 -46.87 3.53 3.84
CA ASN A 92 -48.14 3.53 4.53
C ASN A 92 -48.07 4.30 5.86
N ARG A 93 -46.99 4.13 6.63
CA ARG A 93 -46.81 4.78 7.95
C ARG A 93 -46.70 6.30 7.85
N PHE A 94 -45.99 6.79 6.83
CA PHE A 94 -45.76 8.22 6.61
C PHE A 94 -46.68 8.82 5.54
N ASN A 95 -47.71 8.09 5.09
CA ASN A 95 -48.67 8.51 4.05
C ASN A 95 -48.00 9.08 2.79
N VAL A 96 -46.94 8.42 2.31
CA VAL A 96 -46.21 8.85 1.12
C VAL A 96 -46.99 8.43 -0.13
N LEU A 97 -47.44 9.42 -0.91
CA LEU A 97 -48.10 9.18 -2.19
C LEU A 97 -47.12 8.58 -3.19
N LEU A 98 -47.43 7.36 -3.65
CA LEU A 98 -46.66 6.62 -4.64
C LEU A 98 -47.11 7.03 -6.05
N ASP A 99 -46.15 7.18 -6.96
CA ASP A 99 -46.42 7.48 -8.36
C ASP A 99 -47.22 6.34 -9.04
N GLU A 100 -48.11 6.70 -9.97
CA GLU A 100 -48.89 5.70 -10.73
C GLU A 100 -47.96 4.80 -11.54
N LYS A 101 -48.21 3.48 -11.48
CA LYS A 101 -47.43 2.50 -12.24
C LYS A 101 -47.50 2.82 -13.74
N PRO A 102 -46.37 2.87 -14.47
CA PRO A 102 -46.41 2.87 -15.92
C PRO A 102 -47.14 1.59 -16.37
N GLN A 103 -48.26 1.74 -17.08
CA GLN A 103 -48.97 0.58 -17.60
C GLN A 103 -48.05 -0.18 -18.55
N PRO A 104 -47.86 -1.50 -18.38
CA PRO A 104 -47.08 -2.26 -19.34
C PRO A 104 -47.76 -2.17 -20.71
N LYS A 105 -47.00 -1.81 -21.75
CA LYS A 105 -47.40 -2.05 -23.14
C LYS A 105 -47.89 -3.51 -23.21
N LYS A 106 -49.11 -3.74 -23.70
CA LYS A 106 -49.73 -5.07 -23.81
C LYS A 106 -48.86 -5.99 -24.67
N ILE A 107 -47.93 -6.70 -24.04
CA ILE A 107 -47.25 -7.84 -24.64
C ILE A 107 -48.26 -9.00 -24.62
N LYS A 108 -48.51 -9.63 -25.77
CA LYS A 108 -49.40 -10.77 -25.90
C LYS A 108 -49.03 -11.84 -24.86
N LYS A 109 -49.90 -12.07 -23.87
CA LYS A 109 -49.79 -13.23 -22.97
C LYS A 109 -49.74 -14.49 -23.83
N LEU A 110 -48.66 -15.28 -23.69
CA LEU A 110 -48.63 -16.64 -24.22
C LEU A 110 -49.76 -17.43 -23.57
N LYS A 111 -50.56 -18.12 -24.40
CA LYS A 111 -51.61 -19.02 -23.93
C LYS A 111 -50.97 -20.09 -23.04
N LYS A 112 -51.46 -20.23 -21.80
CA LYS A 112 -51.17 -21.35 -20.91
C LYS A 112 -51.64 -22.64 -21.60
N GLY A 113 -50.75 -23.32 -22.30
CA GLY A 113 -51.03 -24.55 -23.02
C GLY A 113 -49.75 -25.34 -23.27
N SER A 114 -49.76 -26.60 -22.83
CA SER A 114 -48.82 -27.71 -23.08
C SER A 114 -47.32 -27.59 -22.72
N LYS A 115 -46.73 -26.42 -22.48
CA LYS A 115 -45.26 -26.33 -22.18
C LYS A 115 -44.86 -26.58 -20.71
N ALA A 116 -45.76 -26.43 -19.74
CA ALA A 116 -45.50 -26.76 -18.33
C ALA A 116 -45.24 -28.26 -18.11
N ALA A 117 -45.78 -29.13 -18.98
CA ALA A 117 -45.57 -30.58 -18.93
C ALA A 117 -44.14 -31.03 -19.31
N LYS A 118 -43.28 -30.11 -19.82
CA LYS A 118 -41.88 -30.38 -20.18
C LYS A 118 -40.84 -29.72 -19.25
N GLY A 119 -41.25 -29.20 -18.09
CA GLY A 119 -40.31 -28.65 -17.09
C GLY A 119 -39.56 -27.38 -17.52
N VAL A 120 -40.14 -26.56 -18.41
CA VAL A 120 -39.54 -25.27 -18.80
C VAL A 120 -39.92 -24.21 -17.78
N ASP A 121 -38.91 -23.67 -17.10
CA ASP A 121 -39.00 -22.66 -16.04
C ASP A 121 -39.38 -21.27 -16.60
N VAL A 122 -40.65 -21.14 -17.02
CA VAL A 122 -41.18 -19.99 -17.76
C VAL A 122 -41.35 -18.71 -16.93
N ASP A 123 -41.27 -18.81 -15.60
CA ASP A 123 -41.45 -17.68 -14.67
C ASP A 123 -40.14 -17.22 -14.00
N SER A 124 -38.97 -17.72 -14.42
CA SER A 124 -37.66 -17.28 -13.90
C SER A 124 -37.24 -15.91 -14.44
N TYR A 125 -36.41 -15.17 -13.70
CA TYR A 125 -35.79 -13.93 -14.18
C TYR A 125 -34.93 -14.18 -15.43
N CYS A 126 -34.24 -15.32 -15.49
CA CYS A 126 -33.51 -15.76 -16.68
C CYS A 126 -34.41 -15.82 -17.93
N ALA A 127 -35.58 -16.48 -17.81
CA ALA A 127 -36.54 -16.58 -18.92
C ALA A 127 -37.07 -15.20 -19.36
N ARG A 128 -37.42 -14.34 -18.40
CA ARG A 128 -37.85 -12.96 -18.69
C ARG A 128 -36.74 -12.15 -19.37
N MET A 129 -35.50 -12.30 -18.93
CA MET A 129 -34.34 -11.60 -19.47
C MET A 129 -34.04 -12.01 -20.91
N LEU A 130 -34.07 -13.32 -21.22
CA LEU A 130 -33.89 -13.82 -22.58
C LEU A 130 -35.04 -13.35 -23.49
N ALA A 131 -36.27 -13.45 -23.01
CA ALA A 131 -37.45 -13.01 -23.76
C ALA A 131 -37.42 -11.51 -24.09
N ALA A 132 -36.93 -10.66 -23.18
CA ALA A 132 -36.77 -9.23 -23.41
C ALA A 132 -35.76 -8.93 -24.55
N SER A 133 -34.72 -9.75 -24.73
CA SER A 133 -33.80 -9.68 -25.87
C SER A 133 -34.30 -10.49 -27.09
N GLY A 134 -35.53 -11.00 -27.07
CA GLY A 134 -36.11 -11.82 -28.15
C GLY A 134 -35.41 -13.17 -28.35
N LEU A 135 -34.86 -13.75 -27.29
CA LEU A 135 -34.22 -15.07 -27.23
C LEU A 135 -35.08 -16.06 -26.44
N THR A 136 -34.93 -17.34 -26.78
CA THR A 136 -35.51 -18.49 -26.07
C THR A 136 -34.40 -19.37 -25.52
N PHE A 137 -34.73 -20.29 -24.60
CA PHE A 137 -33.73 -21.26 -24.12
C PHE A 137 -33.18 -22.16 -25.22
N GLU A 138 -33.97 -22.46 -26.25
CA GLU A 138 -33.52 -23.23 -27.43
C GLU A 138 -32.46 -22.46 -28.21
N ASP A 139 -32.62 -21.14 -28.36
CA ASP A 139 -31.65 -20.28 -29.06
C ASP A 139 -30.28 -20.24 -28.36
N VAL A 140 -30.24 -20.46 -27.04
CA VAL A 140 -29.02 -20.41 -26.22
C VAL A 140 -28.59 -21.80 -25.71
N THR A 141 -29.04 -22.87 -26.36
CA THR A 141 -28.62 -24.24 -26.05
C THR A 141 -27.39 -24.60 -26.87
N ALA A 142 -26.34 -25.07 -26.20
CA ALA A 142 -25.07 -25.47 -26.78
C ALA A 142 -24.88 -26.99 -26.72
N LYS A 143 -24.17 -27.54 -27.72
CA LYS A 143 -23.75 -28.95 -27.74
C LYS A 143 -22.34 -29.07 -27.16
N VAL A 144 -22.25 -29.59 -25.94
CA VAL A 144 -21.05 -29.50 -25.10
C VAL A 144 -20.69 -30.84 -24.48
N TYR A 145 -19.43 -30.97 -24.08
CA TYR A 145 -18.89 -32.14 -23.40
C TYR A 145 -18.84 -31.90 -21.89
N LYS A 146 -18.91 -32.98 -21.09
CA LYS A 146 -18.64 -32.88 -19.65
C LYS A 146 -17.13 -32.91 -19.39
N SER A 147 -16.74 -32.35 -18.26
CA SER A 147 -15.38 -32.01 -17.85
C SER A 147 -14.39 -33.19 -17.83
N ASP A 148 -14.88 -34.44 -17.93
CA ASP A 148 -14.08 -35.67 -17.87
C ASP A 148 -14.40 -36.70 -18.99
N ASP A 149 -15.32 -36.42 -19.91
CA ASP A 149 -15.76 -37.39 -20.93
C ASP A 149 -15.98 -36.76 -22.32
N LYS A 150 -15.12 -37.12 -23.27
CA LYS A 150 -15.17 -36.67 -24.68
C LYS A 150 -16.14 -37.49 -25.56
N GLN A 151 -16.78 -38.53 -25.02
CA GLN A 151 -17.58 -39.46 -25.82
C GLN A 151 -19.07 -39.11 -25.84
N ALA A 152 -19.60 -38.41 -24.82
CA ALA A 152 -21.02 -38.04 -24.74
C ALA A 152 -21.25 -36.54 -25.01
N ILE A 153 -22.08 -36.23 -26.03
CA ILE A 153 -22.54 -34.87 -26.33
C ILE A 153 -23.78 -34.56 -25.49
N PHE A 154 -23.73 -33.49 -24.70
CA PHE A 154 -24.86 -32.97 -23.93
C PHE A 154 -25.41 -31.70 -24.56
N GLU A 155 -26.74 -31.53 -24.53
CA GLU A 155 -27.39 -30.27 -24.89
C GLU A 155 -27.67 -29.48 -23.59
N LEU A 156 -26.85 -28.45 -23.34
CA LEU A 156 -26.94 -27.62 -22.13
C LEU A 156 -27.26 -26.17 -22.48
N ARG A 157 -28.02 -25.51 -21.61
CA ARG A 157 -28.38 -24.10 -21.76
C ARG A 157 -27.22 -23.25 -21.24
N THR A 158 -26.63 -22.41 -22.10
CA THR A 158 -25.54 -21.51 -21.67
C THR A 158 -26.02 -20.45 -20.69
N PHE A 159 -27.32 -20.12 -20.71
CA PHE A 159 -27.98 -19.28 -19.72
C PHE A 159 -28.96 -20.12 -18.91
N ARG A 160 -28.81 -20.13 -17.59
CA ARG A 160 -29.74 -20.83 -16.70
C ARG A 160 -30.00 -20.08 -15.38
N PRO A 161 -31.16 -20.29 -14.75
CA PRO A 161 -31.40 -19.83 -13.39
C PRO A 161 -30.39 -20.46 -12.42
N GLY A 162 -29.84 -19.63 -11.54
CA GLY A 162 -28.91 -20.05 -10.49
C GLY A 162 -28.18 -18.85 -9.89
N THR A 163 -27.77 -18.98 -8.64
CA THR A 163 -27.00 -17.96 -7.92
C THR A 163 -25.69 -18.55 -7.43
N ILE A 164 -24.90 -17.78 -6.69
CA ILE A 164 -23.69 -18.26 -6.03
C ILE A 164 -23.77 -18.07 -4.52
N ASP A 165 -23.24 -19.02 -3.76
CA ASP A 165 -23.06 -18.88 -2.31
C ASP A 165 -21.87 -17.98 -1.95
N GLU A 166 -21.65 -17.79 -0.64
CA GLU A 166 -20.53 -17.01 -0.09
C GLU A 166 -19.15 -17.55 -0.52
N ARG A 167 -19.06 -18.83 -0.86
CA ARG A 167 -17.83 -19.50 -1.30
C ARG A 167 -17.65 -19.44 -2.82
N GLY A 168 -18.61 -18.86 -3.54
CA GLY A 168 -18.62 -18.72 -4.99
C GLY A 168 -19.02 -20.00 -5.73
N ALA A 169 -19.62 -20.98 -5.05
CA ALA A 169 -20.16 -22.17 -5.68
C ALA A 169 -21.58 -21.91 -6.20
N ILE A 170 -21.93 -22.49 -7.35
CA ILE A 170 -23.25 -22.32 -7.94
C ILE A 170 -24.29 -23.05 -7.11
N THR A 171 -25.35 -22.34 -6.70
CA THR A 171 -26.47 -22.86 -5.93
C THR A 171 -27.80 -22.48 -6.58
N LYS A 172 -28.91 -22.99 -6.03
CA LYS A 172 -30.26 -22.72 -6.55
C LYS A 172 -30.65 -21.27 -6.23
N GLY A 173 -31.06 -20.52 -7.25
CA GLY A 173 -31.52 -19.13 -7.13
C GLY A 173 -32.15 -18.65 -8.45
N ASP A 174 -32.68 -17.42 -8.46
CA ASP A 174 -33.32 -16.80 -9.65
C ASP A 174 -32.39 -15.82 -10.41
N ASP A 175 -31.14 -15.64 -9.95
CA ASP A 175 -30.11 -14.97 -10.75
C ASP A 175 -29.78 -15.76 -12.02
N VAL A 176 -28.95 -15.19 -12.90
CA VAL A 176 -28.57 -15.85 -14.16
C VAL A 176 -27.11 -16.29 -14.12
N ILE A 177 -26.88 -17.59 -14.27
CA ILE A 177 -25.57 -18.15 -14.56
C ILE A 177 -25.38 -18.20 -16.08
N ILE A 178 -24.23 -17.69 -16.54
CA ILE A 178 -23.81 -17.68 -17.94
C ILE A 178 -22.54 -18.54 -18.06
N GLU A 179 -22.65 -19.70 -18.70
CA GLU A 179 -21.59 -20.68 -18.86
C GLU A 179 -20.84 -20.47 -20.18
N TYR A 180 -19.53 -20.70 -20.15
CA TYR A 180 -18.63 -20.48 -21.30
C TYR A 180 -18.06 -21.81 -21.76
N TYR A 181 -18.02 -21.99 -23.08
CA TYR A 181 -17.45 -23.18 -23.70
C TYR A 181 -16.48 -22.78 -24.82
N ASP A 182 -15.37 -23.50 -24.92
CA ASP A 182 -14.35 -23.31 -25.95
C ASP A 182 -14.84 -23.80 -27.34
N LEU A 183 -13.98 -23.72 -28.36
CA LEU A 183 -14.33 -24.12 -29.72
C LEU A 183 -14.69 -25.59 -29.88
N ASP A 184 -14.14 -26.45 -29.04
CA ASP A 184 -14.41 -27.88 -29.05
C ASP A 184 -15.73 -28.18 -28.32
N GLY A 185 -16.21 -27.27 -27.47
CA GLY A 185 -17.41 -27.41 -26.67
C GLY A 185 -17.12 -27.92 -25.27
N MET A 186 -15.88 -27.80 -24.80
CA MET A 186 -15.50 -28.06 -23.41
C MET A 186 -15.74 -26.81 -22.56
N PRO A 187 -16.10 -26.95 -21.27
CA PRO A 187 -16.20 -25.81 -20.36
C PRO A 187 -14.89 -25.02 -20.34
N VAL A 188 -14.97 -23.70 -20.53
CA VAL A 188 -13.82 -22.82 -20.34
C VAL A 188 -13.44 -22.90 -18.88
N THR A 189 -12.15 -23.04 -18.60
CA THR A 189 -11.65 -23.27 -17.25
C THR A 189 -10.54 -22.30 -16.91
N TYR A 190 -10.40 -22.02 -15.63
CA TYR A 190 -9.31 -21.22 -15.08
C TYR A 190 -8.73 -21.92 -13.87
N TYR A 191 -7.45 -21.69 -13.61
CA TYR A 191 -6.83 -22.15 -12.38
C TYR A 191 -7.22 -21.21 -11.24
N ARG A 192 -7.78 -21.80 -10.18
CA ARG A 192 -8.10 -21.03 -8.97
C ARG A 192 -6.81 -20.44 -8.43
N LYS A 193 -6.86 -19.17 -8.06
CA LYS A 193 -5.76 -18.54 -7.35
C LYS A 193 -5.97 -18.71 -5.85
N ASP A 194 -4.91 -19.03 -5.11
CA ASP A 194 -4.95 -19.05 -3.65
C ASP A 194 -5.08 -17.61 -3.09
N SER A 195 -5.16 -17.48 -1.77
CA SER A 195 -5.20 -16.17 -1.11
C SER A 195 -3.97 -15.29 -1.38
N LYS A 196 -2.86 -15.87 -1.86
CA LYS A 196 -1.61 -15.19 -2.25
C LYS A 196 -1.54 -14.97 -3.77
N LYS A 197 -2.67 -15.07 -4.49
CA LYS A 197 -2.80 -14.95 -5.95
C LYS A 197 -1.94 -15.94 -6.76
N ARG A 198 -1.37 -16.98 -6.13
CA ARG A 198 -0.60 -18.02 -6.82
C ARG A 198 -1.56 -18.98 -7.49
N ILE A 199 -1.19 -19.43 -8.68
CA ILE A 199 -1.97 -20.41 -9.46
C ILE A 199 -1.96 -21.72 -8.68
N THR A 200 -3.13 -22.19 -8.25
CA THR A 200 -3.29 -23.53 -7.67
C THR A 200 -3.49 -24.55 -8.79
N ASN A 201 -3.26 -25.83 -8.49
CA ASN A 201 -3.61 -26.92 -9.41
C ASN A 201 -5.14 -27.19 -9.47
N GLU A 202 -5.96 -26.44 -8.71
CA GLU A 202 -7.41 -26.58 -8.71
C GLU A 202 -8.00 -25.86 -9.94
N LYS A 203 -8.38 -26.64 -10.95
CA LYS A 203 -9.02 -26.15 -12.17
C LYS A 203 -10.53 -25.99 -11.94
N LYS A 204 -11.08 -24.80 -12.18
CA LYS A 204 -12.51 -24.49 -12.06
C LYS A 204 -13.10 -24.02 -13.38
N GLU A 205 -14.38 -24.30 -13.57
CA GLU A 205 -15.14 -23.82 -14.72
C GLU A 205 -15.41 -22.31 -14.61
N TYR A 206 -15.24 -21.60 -15.72
CA TYR A 206 -15.54 -20.19 -15.84
C TYR A 206 -17.02 -20.00 -16.15
N PHE A 207 -17.67 -19.17 -15.35
CA PHE A 207 -19.04 -18.73 -15.57
C PHE A 207 -19.18 -17.28 -15.09
N ARG A 208 -20.14 -16.53 -15.63
CA ARG A 208 -20.52 -15.22 -15.10
C ARG A 208 -21.87 -15.29 -14.42
N VAL A 209 -22.03 -14.48 -13.37
CA VAL A 209 -23.32 -14.30 -12.70
C VAL A 209 -23.87 -12.94 -13.09
N ARG A 210 -25.13 -12.89 -13.52
CA ARG A 210 -25.88 -11.65 -13.68
C ARG A 210 -26.95 -11.58 -12.61
N TRP A 211 -26.83 -10.57 -11.76
CA TRP A 211 -27.74 -10.35 -10.64
C TRP A 211 -29.10 -9.86 -11.13
N GLN A 212 -30.17 -10.38 -10.52
CA GLN A 212 -31.52 -9.86 -10.68
C GLN A 212 -31.65 -8.47 -10.06
N PHE A 213 -31.01 -8.27 -8.90
CA PHE A 213 -31.03 -7.02 -8.15
C PHE A 213 -29.59 -6.49 -7.95
N PRO A 214 -29.02 -5.79 -8.95
CA PRO A 214 -27.67 -5.23 -8.86
C PRO A 214 -27.46 -4.33 -7.64
N ASP A 215 -28.50 -3.64 -7.18
CA ASP A 215 -28.44 -2.72 -6.03
C ASP A 215 -28.16 -3.45 -4.69
N SER A 216 -28.45 -4.75 -4.61
CA SER A 216 -28.09 -5.61 -3.48
C SER A 216 -26.63 -6.07 -3.52
N HIS A 217 -25.92 -5.80 -4.62
CA HIS A 217 -24.55 -6.22 -4.85
C HIS A 217 -23.69 -5.00 -5.19
N LEU A 218 -23.15 -4.38 -4.14
CA LEU A 218 -22.30 -3.21 -4.25
C LEU A 218 -20.85 -3.61 -4.47
N ASP A 219 -20.14 -2.86 -5.29
CA ASP A 219 -18.69 -2.96 -5.43
C ASP A 219 -17.96 -2.28 -4.25
N LYS A 220 -16.63 -2.26 -4.29
CA LYS A 220 -15.79 -1.70 -3.23
C LYS A 220 -15.97 -0.17 -3.04
N GLU A 221 -16.60 0.50 -4.01
CA GLU A 221 -16.90 1.93 -3.99
C GLU A 221 -18.37 2.19 -3.61
N GLY A 222 -19.13 1.15 -3.24
CA GLY A 222 -20.54 1.25 -2.88
C GLY A 222 -21.47 1.39 -4.09
N LYS A 223 -21.01 1.07 -5.31
CA LYS A 223 -21.81 1.18 -6.53
C LYS A 223 -22.40 -0.19 -6.92
N PRO A 224 -23.69 -0.24 -7.29
CA PRO A 224 -24.33 -1.46 -7.81
C PRO A 224 -23.60 -2.01 -9.05
N PHE A 225 -23.25 -3.29 -9.05
CA PHE A 225 -22.66 -3.94 -10.24
C PHE A 225 -23.58 -5.06 -10.78
N LYS A 226 -23.75 -5.10 -12.10
CA LYS A 226 -24.73 -5.98 -12.77
C LYS A 226 -24.24 -7.41 -13.01
N TYR A 227 -22.92 -7.58 -13.17
CA TYR A 227 -22.30 -8.84 -13.57
C TYR A 227 -21.08 -9.14 -12.71
N LYS A 228 -20.96 -10.38 -12.23
CA LYS A 228 -19.79 -10.89 -11.51
C LYS A 228 -19.06 -11.93 -12.35
N SER A 229 -17.75 -11.79 -12.49
CA SER A 229 -16.87 -12.86 -12.98
C SER A 229 -16.13 -13.51 -11.80
N PRO A 230 -15.66 -14.76 -11.93
CA PRO A 230 -14.91 -15.41 -10.87
C PRO A 230 -13.59 -14.68 -10.60
N PRO A 231 -13.18 -14.51 -9.33
CA PRO A 231 -11.96 -13.78 -9.03
C PRO A 231 -10.72 -14.45 -9.64
N GLY A 232 -9.90 -13.67 -10.35
CA GLY A 232 -8.62 -14.14 -10.89
C GLY A 232 -8.69 -15.01 -12.14
N SER A 233 -9.88 -15.17 -12.74
CA SER A 233 -10.14 -16.10 -13.85
C SER A 233 -9.82 -15.56 -15.25
N GLY A 234 -9.35 -14.30 -15.37
CA GLY A 234 -9.21 -13.63 -16.67
C GLY A 234 -10.55 -13.27 -17.30
N THR A 235 -10.53 -12.91 -18.58
CA THR A 235 -11.70 -12.44 -19.34
C THR A 235 -11.84 -13.19 -20.66
N PRO A 236 -12.27 -14.47 -20.63
CA PRO A 236 -12.48 -15.25 -21.84
C PRO A 236 -13.59 -14.65 -22.71
N VAL A 237 -13.52 -14.95 -24.01
CA VAL A 237 -14.53 -14.56 -25.00
C VAL A 237 -15.69 -15.55 -24.96
N TYR A 238 -16.92 -15.05 -25.06
CA TYR A 238 -18.10 -15.88 -25.20
C TYR A 238 -18.32 -16.23 -26.68
N ILE A 239 -18.40 -17.53 -26.96
CA ILE A 239 -18.57 -18.05 -28.32
C ILE A 239 -19.98 -18.69 -28.39
N PRO A 240 -20.92 -18.16 -29.19
CA PRO A 240 -22.22 -18.81 -29.41
C PRO A 240 -22.10 -20.17 -30.10
N GLU A 241 -23.10 -21.02 -29.91
CA GLU A 241 -23.13 -22.36 -30.52
C GLU A 241 -23.05 -22.31 -32.06
N ARG A 242 -23.69 -21.31 -32.67
CA ARG A 242 -23.64 -21.11 -34.12
C ARG A 242 -22.20 -20.91 -34.61
N ILE A 243 -21.37 -20.16 -33.88
CA ILE A 243 -19.96 -19.94 -34.23
C ILE A 243 -19.16 -21.22 -34.07
N ARG A 244 -19.37 -21.97 -32.97
CA ARG A 244 -18.73 -23.29 -32.79
C ARG A 244 -19.07 -24.26 -33.91
N LYS A 245 -20.35 -24.29 -34.33
CA LYS A 245 -20.80 -25.10 -35.46
C LYS A 245 -20.10 -24.70 -36.75
N MET A 246 -20.08 -23.41 -37.09
CA MET A 246 -19.39 -22.90 -38.28
C MET A 246 -17.89 -23.23 -38.25
N PHE A 247 -17.25 -23.14 -37.07
CA PHE A 247 -15.85 -23.53 -36.88
C PHE A 247 -15.61 -25.03 -37.12
N LYS A 248 -16.42 -25.90 -36.51
CA LYS A 248 -16.33 -27.36 -36.70
C LYS A 248 -16.58 -27.77 -38.16
N GLU A 249 -17.49 -27.08 -38.85
CA GLU A 249 -17.81 -27.29 -40.26
C GLU A 249 -16.84 -26.57 -41.22
N LYS A 250 -15.90 -25.76 -40.70
CA LYS A 250 -15.01 -24.88 -41.48
C LYS A 250 -15.75 -23.99 -42.49
N THR A 251 -16.94 -23.52 -42.10
CA THR A 251 -17.77 -22.66 -42.95
C THR A 251 -17.15 -21.27 -43.05
N PRO A 252 -16.95 -20.72 -44.27
CA PRO A 252 -16.42 -19.37 -44.43
C PRO A 252 -17.29 -18.31 -43.74
N ILE A 253 -16.68 -17.43 -42.95
CA ILE A 253 -17.34 -16.29 -42.31
C ILE A 253 -16.84 -15.00 -43.01
N PRO A 254 -17.65 -14.33 -43.84
CA PRO A 254 -17.20 -13.12 -44.54
C PRO A 254 -16.75 -12.02 -43.58
N ARG A 255 -17.58 -11.74 -42.56
CA ARG A 255 -17.31 -10.77 -41.50
C ARG A 255 -17.62 -11.37 -40.13
N LEU A 256 -16.64 -11.36 -39.23
CA LEU A 256 -16.80 -11.75 -37.84
C LEU A 256 -17.07 -10.50 -37.00
N TYR A 257 -18.14 -10.51 -36.22
CA TYR A 257 -18.52 -9.38 -35.37
C TYR A 257 -18.13 -9.64 -33.90
N ILE A 258 -17.68 -8.60 -33.23
CA ILE A 258 -17.39 -8.60 -31.80
C ILE A 258 -18.35 -7.63 -31.14
N GLN A 259 -19.01 -8.07 -30.07
CA GLN A 259 -20.06 -7.32 -29.37
C GLN A 259 -19.77 -7.28 -27.86
N GLU A 260 -20.17 -6.21 -27.18
CA GLU A 260 -20.17 -6.17 -25.72
C GLU A 260 -21.45 -6.82 -25.17
N GLY A 261 -21.30 -8.01 -24.56
CA GLY A 261 -22.39 -8.74 -23.90
C GLY A 261 -22.85 -10.01 -24.63
N GLU A 262 -23.03 -11.08 -23.86
CA GLU A 262 -23.26 -12.45 -24.35
C GLU A 262 -24.62 -12.58 -25.07
N LYS A 263 -25.67 -11.94 -24.53
CA LYS A 263 -27.00 -11.94 -25.14
C LYS A 263 -27.01 -11.32 -26.55
N LYS A 264 -26.17 -10.30 -26.77
CA LYS A 264 -26.07 -9.62 -28.06
C LYS A 264 -25.48 -10.54 -29.11
N ALA A 265 -24.43 -11.26 -28.76
CA ALA A 265 -23.83 -12.24 -29.66
C ALA A 265 -24.80 -13.37 -30.01
N GLU A 266 -25.58 -13.88 -29.04
CA GLU A 266 -26.62 -14.89 -29.32
C GLU A 266 -27.72 -14.36 -30.24
N LYS A 267 -28.22 -13.15 -29.97
CA LYS A 267 -29.27 -12.53 -30.78
C LYS A 267 -28.82 -12.22 -32.20
N ALA A 268 -27.59 -11.74 -32.36
CA ALA A 268 -26.96 -11.52 -33.66
C ALA A 268 -26.80 -12.85 -34.41
N CYS A 269 -26.28 -13.88 -33.74
CA CYS A 269 -26.09 -15.20 -34.34
C CYS A 269 -27.42 -15.83 -34.75
N LYS A 270 -28.49 -15.70 -33.95
CA LYS A 270 -29.84 -16.15 -34.33
C LYS A 270 -30.26 -15.59 -35.69
N HIS A 271 -29.97 -14.32 -35.92
CA HIS A 271 -30.37 -13.56 -37.12
C HIS A 271 -29.28 -13.45 -38.19
N GLY A 272 -28.35 -14.43 -38.23
CA GLY A 272 -27.41 -14.56 -39.35
C GLY A 272 -26.22 -13.61 -39.33
N ILE A 273 -25.96 -12.93 -38.22
CA ILE A 273 -24.82 -12.03 -38.03
C ILE A 273 -23.77 -12.76 -37.15
N PRO A 274 -22.71 -13.38 -37.72
CA PRO A 274 -21.78 -14.22 -36.96
C PRO A 274 -21.01 -13.41 -35.91
N SER A 275 -21.40 -13.53 -34.65
CA SER A 275 -20.91 -12.66 -33.58
C SER A 275 -20.35 -13.45 -32.40
N ILE A 276 -19.28 -12.91 -31.81
CA ILE A 276 -18.72 -13.34 -30.51
C ILE A 276 -18.85 -12.19 -29.50
N ALA A 277 -18.83 -12.50 -28.21
CA ALA A 277 -19.04 -11.51 -27.16
C ALA A 277 -17.83 -11.36 -26.23
N VAL A 278 -17.54 -10.10 -25.88
CA VAL A 278 -16.63 -9.73 -24.79
C VAL A 278 -17.42 -9.29 -23.57
N SER A 279 -16.84 -9.54 -22.38
CA SER A 279 -17.47 -9.19 -21.10
C SER A 279 -17.49 -7.69 -20.79
N GLY A 280 -16.63 -6.92 -21.48
CA GLY A 280 -16.54 -5.47 -21.46
C GLY A 280 -15.68 -4.99 -22.62
N ILE A 281 -15.86 -3.75 -23.09
CA ILE A 281 -15.16 -3.24 -24.29
C ILE A 281 -13.63 -3.30 -24.25
N GLN A 282 -13.02 -3.27 -23.05
CA GLN A 282 -11.56 -3.32 -22.89
C GLN A 282 -11.00 -4.75 -22.79
N ASN A 283 -11.86 -5.78 -22.73
CA ASN A 283 -11.48 -7.13 -22.32
C ASN A 283 -11.19 -8.09 -23.50
N LEU A 284 -10.95 -7.57 -24.70
CA LEU A 284 -10.78 -8.41 -25.88
C LEU A 284 -9.41 -9.12 -25.95
N GLY A 285 -8.39 -8.64 -25.24
CA GLY A 285 -7.04 -9.23 -25.23
C GLY A 285 -6.47 -9.39 -23.84
N MET A 286 -5.56 -10.36 -23.66
CA MET A 286 -4.78 -10.58 -22.44
C MET A 286 -3.29 -10.40 -22.75
N ASN A 287 -2.56 -9.62 -21.93
CA ASN A 287 -1.11 -9.38 -22.10
C ASN A 287 -0.69 -8.90 -23.51
N GLY A 288 -1.56 -8.16 -24.21
CA GLY A 288 -1.23 -7.62 -25.53
C GLY A 288 -1.53 -8.55 -26.72
N SER A 289 -2.13 -9.72 -26.52
CA SER A 289 -2.47 -10.67 -27.59
C SER A 289 -3.97 -11.03 -27.64
N LEU A 290 -4.42 -11.43 -28.83
CA LEU A 290 -5.77 -11.98 -29.03
C LEU A 290 -5.90 -13.36 -28.40
N PRO A 291 -7.08 -13.71 -27.85
CA PRO A 291 -7.39 -15.06 -27.42
C PRO A 291 -7.23 -16.05 -28.59
N GLU A 292 -6.57 -17.17 -28.33
CA GLU A 292 -6.23 -18.15 -29.36
C GLU A 292 -7.48 -18.69 -30.08
N ASP A 293 -8.61 -18.83 -29.39
CA ASP A 293 -9.88 -19.23 -30.01
C ASP A 293 -10.35 -18.25 -31.08
N VAL A 294 -10.15 -16.95 -30.88
CA VAL A 294 -10.50 -15.94 -31.90
C VAL A 294 -9.59 -16.09 -33.12
N VAL A 295 -8.30 -16.35 -32.91
CA VAL A 295 -7.33 -16.58 -33.98
C VAL A 295 -7.68 -17.85 -34.78
N ARG A 296 -8.08 -18.92 -34.07
CA ARG A 296 -8.53 -20.18 -34.68
C ARG A 296 -9.80 -19.98 -35.51
N ILE A 297 -10.79 -19.24 -35.00
CA ILE A 297 -12.00 -18.89 -35.78
C ILE A 297 -11.62 -18.15 -37.05
N ILE A 298 -10.77 -17.12 -36.95
CA ILE A 298 -10.36 -16.31 -38.11
C ILE A 298 -9.68 -17.17 -39.17
N THR A 299 -8.82 -18.09 -38.74
CA THR A 299 -8.00 -18.92 -39.63
C THR A 299 -8.81 -20.04 -40.27
N GLU A 300 -9.51 -20.86 -39.49
CA GLU A 300 -10.24 -22.04 -39.98
C GLU A 300 -11.52 -21.66 -40.73
N CYS A 301 -12.20 -20.58 -40.33
CA CYS A 301 -13.38 -20.06 -41.03
C CYS A 301 -13.03 -19.03 -42.12
N GLN A 302 -11.74 -18.86 -42.46
CA GLN A 302 -11.28 -17.96 -43.53
C GLN A 302 -11.89 -16.55 -43.44
N VAL A 303 -11.88 -15.95 -42.25
CA VAL A 303 -12.48 -14.64 -42.00
C VAL A 303 -11.73 -13.58 -42.79
N LYS A 304 -12.47 -12.77 -43.58
CA LYS A 304 -11.88 -11.68 -44.37
C LYS A 304 -11.94 -10.35 -43.62
N GLU A 305 -12.99 -10.14 -42.84
CA GLU A 305 -13.28 -8.86 -42.18
C GLU A 305 -13.63 -9.09 -40.71
N VAL A 306 -13.17 -8.23 -39.82
CA VAL A 306 -13.53 -8.26 -38.41
C VAL A 306 -14.06 -6.90 -38.00
N ALA A 307 -15.25 -6.87 -37.40
CA ALA A 307 -15.94 -5.65 -36.98
C ALA A 307 -16.17 -5.64 -35.46
N PHE A 308 -15.76 -4.57 -34.78
CA PHE A 308 -16.14 -4.33 -33.39
C PHE A 308 -17.27 -3.30 -33.33
N ILE A 309 -18.44 -3.71 -32.83
CA ILE A 309 -19.64 -2.87 -32.77
C ILE A 309 -19.89 -2.41 -31.35
N PHE A 310 -19.97 -1.08 -31.16
CA PHE A 310 -20.35 -0.45 -29.91
C PHE A 310 -21.85 -0.16 -29.84
N ASP A 311 -22.34 0.02 -28.62
CA ASP A 311 -23.70 0.51 -28.35
C ASP A 311 -23.84 1.99 -28.76
N SER A 312 -25.07 2.48 -28.78
CA SER A 312 -25.35 3.87 -29.16
C SER A 312 -24.83 4.92 -28.15
N ASP A 313 -24.32 4.49 -27.00
CA ASP A 313 -23.71 5.33 -25.95
C ASP A 313 -22.18 5.44 -26.05
N TRP A 314 -21.60 4.99 -27.18
CA TRP A 314 -20.15 4.97 -27.44
C TRP A 314 -19.48 6.35 -27.37
N ASN A 315 -20.24 7.42 -27.60
CA ASN A 315 -19.76 8.79 -27.58
C ASN A 315 -20.38 9.62 -26.44
N ASP A 316 -21.13 8.99 -25.54
CA ASP A 316 -21.76 9.72 -24.44
C ASP A 316 -20.74 10.07 -23.34
N ILE A 317 -20.88 11.25 -22.75
CA ILE A 317 -20.17 11.64 -21.52
C ILE A 317 -20.96 11.23 -20.28
N SER A 318 -20.32 11.24 -19.10
CA SER A 318 -20.98 10.88 -17.85
C SER A 318 -22.17 11.80 -17.57
N THR A 319 -23.29 11.27 -17.09
CA THR A 319 -24.45 12.09 -16.68
C THR A 319 -24.27 12.74 -15.30
N ASN A 320 -23.31 12.27 -14.50
CA ASN A 320 -22.98 12.80 -13.18
C ASN A 320 -21.53 13.30 -13.19
N ILE A 321 -21.27 14.45 -13.81
CA ILE A 321 -19.94 15.08 -13.86
C ILE A 321 -19.74 15.86 -12.56
N LYS A 322 -18.71 15.52 -11.78
CA LYS A 322 -18.30 16.29 -10.60
C LYS A 322 -17.28 17.36 -10.97
N ILE A 323 -17.10 18.33 -10.08
CA ILE A 323 -16.02 19.33 -10.19
C ILE A 323 -14.67 18.59 -10.27
N ASN A 324 -13.85 18.94 -11.26
CA ASN A 324 -12.58 18.32 -11.63
C ASN A 324 -12.62 16.95 -12.35
N ASP A 325 -13.80 16.40 -12.67
CA ASP A 325 -13.85 15.20 -13.49
C ASP A 325 -13.40 15.50 -14.93
N GLN A 326 -12.53 14.63 -15.48
CA GLN A 326 -12.17 14.64 -16.90
C GLN A 326 -13.38 14.21 -17.74
N VAL A 327 -13.95 15.16 -18.48
CA VAL A 327 -15.18 14.92 -19.26
C VAL A 327 -14.95 13.94 -20.40
N GLU A 328 -13.73 13.86 -20.92
CA GLU A 328 -13.34 12.97 -22.01
C GLU A 328 -13.08 11.54 -21.55
N LYS A 329 -13.06 11.25 -20.24
CA LYS A 329 -12.67 9.94 -19.69
C LYS A 329 -13.45 8.78 -20.31
N ARG A 330 -14.77 8.94 -20.49
CA ARG A 330 -15.64 7.90 -21.05
C ARG A 330 -15.43 7.72 -22.56
N PRO A 331 -15.52 8.75 -23.41
CA PRO A 331 -15.14 8.66 -24.83
C PRO A 331 -13.70 8.13 -25.04
N ARG A 332 -12.75 8.54 -24.20
CA ARG A 332 -11.37 8.06 -24.22
C ARG A 332 -11.25 6.56 -23.96
N ASN A 333 -12.11 5.99 -23.11
CA ASN A 333 -12.14 4.54 -22.89
C ASN A 333 -12.59 3.78 -24.16
N PHE A 334 -13.56 4.32 -24.91
CA PHE A 334 -13.99 3.74 -26.19
C PHE A 334 -12.91 3.88 -27.26
N PHE A 335 -12.24 5.04 -27.34
CA PHE A 335 -11.07 5.23 -28.20
C PHE A 335 -9.98 4.19 -27.92
N TYR A 336 -9.62 3.96 -26.65
CA TYR A 336 -8.61 2.97 -26.31
C TYR A 336 -9.06 1.54 -26.62
N ALA A 337 -10.34 1.20 -26.42
CA ALA A 337 -10.89 -0.09 -26.82
C ALA A 337 -10.76 -0.31 -28.34
N ALA A 338 -11.15 0.68 -29.13
CA ALA A 338 -11.00 0.70 -30.58
C ALA A 338 -9.54 0.57 -31.06
N ARG A 339 -8.65 1.38 -30.49
CA ARG A 339 -7.21 1.36 -30.80
C ARG A 339 -6.60 0.01 -30.47
N ASN A 340 -6.86 -0.51 -29.28
CA ASN A 340 -6.32 -1.80 -28.84
C ASN A 340 -6.85 -2.94 -29.72
N PHE A 341 -8.16 -2.95 -30.05
CA PHE A 341 -8.74 -3.90 -31.00
C PHE A 341 -8.03 -3.88 -32.36
N LYS A 342 -7.81 -2.68 -32.91
CA LYS A 342 -7.08 -2.51 -34.17
C LYS A 342 -5.66 -3.06 -34.08
N GLU A 343 -4.92 -2.73 -33.02
CA GLU A 343 -3.54 -3.23 -32.83
C GLU A 343 -3.51 -4.75 -32.66
N TYR A 344 -4.43 -5.31 -31.88
CA TYR A 344 -4.61 -6.76 -31.74
C TYR A 344 -4.81 -7.46 -33.09
N MET A 345 -5.69 -6.94 -33.94
CA MET A 345 -5.91 -7.48 -35.28
C MET A 345 -4.68 -7.28 -36.20
N ARG A 346 -3.90 -6.21 -36.03
CA ARG A 346 -2.64 -6.02 -36.78
C ARG A 346 -1.58 -7.05 -36.40
N THR A 347 -1.52 -7.52 -35.16
CA THR A 347 -0.56 -8.57 -34.75
C THR A 347 -0.75 -9.89 -35.51
N LEU A 348 -1.94 -10.14 -36.05
CA LEU A 348 -2.22 -11.33 -36.88
C LEU A 348 -1.38 -11.35 -38.17
N LYS A 349 -0.92 -10.20 -38.65
CA LYS A 349 0.01 -10.12 -39.79
C LYS A 349 1.31 -10.86 -39.52
N ASN A 350 1.79 -10.90 -38.26
CA ASN A 350 2.98 -11.67 -37.88
C ASN A 350 2.79 -13.18 -38.06
N ARG A 351 1.53 -13.65 -38.10
CA ARG A 351 1.14 -15.03 -38.39
C ARG A 351 0.69 -15.22 -39.85
N ASN A 352 1.00 -14.27 -40.75
CA ASN A 352 0.55 -14.23 -42.15
C ASN A 352 -0.97 -14.22 -42.35
N ILE A 353 -1.72 -13.74 -41.37
CA ILE A 353 -3.18 -13.59 -41.45
C ILE A 353 -3.51 -12.11 -41.73
N TYR A 354 -4.26 -11.86 -42.79
CA TYR A 354 -4.64 -10.52 -43.22
C TYR A 354 -6.16 -10.39 -43.20
N VAL A 355 -6.66 -9.50 -42.36
CA VAL A 355 -8.09 -9.17 -42.24
C VAL A 355 -8.30 -7.67 -42.38
N GLU A 356 -9.43 -7.27 -42.95
CA GLU A 356 -9.88 -5.88 -42.87
C GLU A 356 -10.56 -5.61 -41.52
N ILE A 357 -10.29 -4.45 -40.95
CA ILE A 357 -10.72 -4.10 -39.60
C ILE A 357 -11.76 -2.99 -39.70
N PHE A 358 -12.92 -3.23 -39.10
CA PHE A 358 -14.01 -2.27 -39.00
C PHE A 358 -14.32 -1.97 -37.54
N ILE A 359 -14.69 -0.72 -37.26
CA ILE A 359 -15.31 -0.32 -36.01
C ILE A 359 -16.65 0.27 -36.38
N GLY A 360 -17.70 -0.09 -35.65
CA GLY A 360 -19.01 0.51 -35.86
C GLY A 360 -19.73 0.78 -34.55
N HIS A 361 -20.86 1.46 -34.64
CA HIS A 361 -21.77 1.61 -33.52
C HIS A 361 -23.22 1.60 -33.99
N ILE A 362 -24.10 1.34 -33.04
CA ILE A 362 -25.53 1.50 -33.22
C ILE A 362 -25.89 2.98 -33.24
N GLN A 363 -26.72 3.42 -34.17
CA GLN A 363 -27.25 4.78 -34.19
C GLN A 363 -28.39 4.95 -33.18
N LYS A 364 -28.46 6.12 -32.53
CA LYS A 364 -29.57 6.45 -31.63
C LYS A 364 -30.87 6.55 -32.43
N ASN A 365 -31.94 5.98 -31.88
CA ASN A 365 -33.28 6.01 -32.49
C ASN A 365 -34.35 6.48 -31.47
N ASP A 366 -35.53 6.84 -31.96
CA ASP A 366 -36.65 7.31 -31.13
C ASP A 366 -37.15 6.23 -30.15
N ALA A 367 -36.89 4.95 -30.45
CA ALA A 367 -37.25 3.82 -29.60
C ALA A 367 -36.32 3.66 -28.39
N GLY A 368 -35.17 4.33 -28.38
CA GLY A 368 -34.15 4.23 -27.33
C GLY A 368 -33.38 2.91 -27.33
N ASP A 369 -33.30 2.23 -28.47
CA ASP A 369 -32.57 0.97 -28.59
C ASP A 369 -31.06 1.24 -28.47
N LYS A 370 -30.39 0.52 -27.56
CA LYS A 370 -28.98 0.79 -27.23
C LYS A 370 -28.01 -0.14 -27.92
N GLY A 371 -28.30 -1.43 -27.84
CA GLY A 371 -27.51 -2.47 -28.45
C GLY A 371 -28.19 -3.09 -29.66
N LEU A 372 -27.43 -3.95 -30.35
CA LEU A 372 -27.93 -4.72 -31.49
C LEU A 372 -29.07 -5.67 -31.10
N ASP A 373 -29.07 -6.23 -29.88
CA ASP A 373 -30.16 -7.07 -29.41
C ASP A 373 -31.46 -6.31 -29.21
N ASP A 374 -31.38 -5.07 -28.70
CA ASP A 374 -32.53 -4.18 -28.52
C ASP A 374 -33.17 -3.86 -29.88
N ILE A 375 -32.37 -3.46 -30.87
CA ILE A 375 -32.87 -3.17 -32.22
C ILE A 375 -33.56 -4.39 -32.84
N LEU A 376 -32.94 -5.57 -32.76
CA LEU A 376 -33.49 -6.80 -33.33
C LEU A 376 -34.69 -7.35 -32.53
N ALA A 377 -34.88 -6.95 -31.28
CA ALA A 377 -36.01 -7.35 -30.46
C ALA A 377 -37.19 -6.36 -30.56
N ASN A 378 -36.91 -5.09 -30.84
CA ASN A 378 -37.89 -4.00 -30.79
C ASN A 378 -38.13 -3.39 -32.18
N THR A 379 -37.28 -2.46 -32.64
CA THR A 379 -37.48 -1.71 -33.89
C THR A 379 -37.57 -2.60 -35.14
N LEU A 380 -36.75 -3.66 -35.20
CA LEU A 380 -36.69 -4.58 -36.32
C LEU A 380 -37.41 -5.90 -36.06
N SER A 381 -38.30 -5.97 -35.06
CA SER A 381 -39.07 -7.19 -34.81
C SER A 381 -39.88 -7.60 -36.05
N GLY A 382 -39.61 -8.78 -36.60
CA GLY A 382 -40.22 -9.29 -37.83
C GLY A 382 -39.60 -8.77 -39.14
N LYS A 383 -38.51 -7.99 -39.06
CA LYS A 383 -37.75 -7.42 -40.18
C LYS A 383 -36.23 -7.51 -39.93
N GLU A 384 -35.80 -8.55 -39.24
CA GLU A 384 -34.44 -8.65 -38.69
C GLU A 384 -33.35 -8.71 -39.78
N ASP A 385 -33.66 -9.24 -40.96
CA ASP A 385 -32.76 -9.29 -42.12
C ASP A 385 -32.36 -7.88 -42.64
N GLU A 386 -33.17 -6.85 -42.34
CA GLU A 386 -32.83 -5.46 -42.69
C GLU A 386 -31.52 -5.01 -42.03
N LEU A 387 -31.20 -5.49 -40.83
CA LEU A 387 -29.98 -5.06 -40.12
C LEU A 387 -28.71 -5.58 -40.79
N ALA A 388 -28.69 -6.86 -41.19
CA ALA A 388 -27.56 -7.43 -41.89
C ALA A 388 -27.33 -6.74 -43.25
N THR A 389 -28.42 -6.36 -43.91
CA THR A 389 -28.40 -5.60 -45.16
C THR A 389 -27.86 -4.18 -44.93
N ASP A 390 -28.32 -3.50 -43.87
CA ASP A 390 -27.89 -2.16 -43.50
C ASP A 390 -26.40 -2.12 -43.11
N ILE A 391 -25.92 -3.09 -42.33
CA ILE A 391 -24.49 -3.21 -42.01
C ILE A 391 -23.65 -3.37 -43.28
N ASN A 392 -24.09 -4.23 -44.21
CA ASN A 392 -23.38 -4.42 -45.48
C ASN A 392 -23.39 -3.16 -46.34
N TYR A 393 -24.50 -2.41 -46.35
CA TYR A 393 -24.55 -1.11 -47.02
C TYR A 393 -23.56 -0.12 -46.38
N ALA A 394 -23.62 0.03 -45.05
CA ALA A 394 -22.77 0.95 -44.29
C ALA A 394 -21.27 0.68 -44.50
N CYS A 395 -20.83 -0.58 -44.49
CA CYS A 395 -19.42 -0.93 -44.75
C CYS A 395 -18.92 -0.55 -46.16
N ASN A 396 -19.82 -0.42 -47.13
CA ASN A 396 -19.49 -0.06 -48.52
C ASN A 396 -19.75 1.42 -48.84
N ASP A 397 -20.44 2.14 -47.96
CA ASP A 397 -20.70 3.56 -48.10
C ASP A 397 -19.43 4.40 -47.84
N LYS A 398 -19.30 5.54 -48.53
CA LYS A 398 -18.13 6.41 -48.40
C LYS A 398 -18.06 7.12 -47.05
N LYS A 399 -19.20 7.41 -46.43
CA LYS A 399 -19.29 8.01 -45.09
C LYS A 399 -19.42 6.95 -44.00
N GLY A 400 -19.75 5.72 -44.36
CA GLY A 400 -19.96 4.63 -43.42
C GLY A 400 -21.37 4.64 -42.81
N LEU A 401 -22.28 5.48 -43.30
CA LEU A 401 -23.55 5.76 -42.64
C LEU A 401 -24.68 4.88 -43.19
N GLY A 402 -25.14 3.93 -42.38
CA GLY A 402 -26.36 3.16 -42.61
C GLY A 402 -27.60 3.85 -42.04
N LYS A 403 -28.72 3.14 -42.04
CA LYS A 403 -29.99 3.56 -41.42
C LYS A 403 -30.01 3.32 -39.91
N TYR A 404 -29.38 2.25 -39.44
CA TYR A 404 -29.38 1.82 -38.04
C TYR A 404 -27.98 1.72 -37.46
N VAL A 405 -26.96 1.54 -38.30
CA VAL A 405 -25.55 1.44 -37.88
C VAL A 405 -24.67 2.44 -38.61
N GLU A 406 -23.54 2.79 -38.02
CA GLU A 406 -22.46 3.48 -38.70
C GLU A 406 -21.19 2.63 -38.61
N MET A 407 -20.47 2.49 -39.73
CA MET A 407 -19.37 1.54 -39.91
C MET A 407 -18.15 2.23 -40.50
N PHE A 408 -17.02 2.14 -39.82
CA PHE A 408 -15.75 2.76 -40.20
C PHE A 408 -14.70 1.71 -40.51
N LYS A 409 -14.12 1.75 -41.71
CA LYS A 409 -12.96 0.94 -42.07
C LYS A 409 -11.70 1.55 -41.46
N VAL A 410 -11.11 0.88 -40.47
CA VAL A 410 -10.01 1.42 -39.67
C VAL A 410 -8.65 0.76 -39.93
N THR A 411 -8.60 -0.20 -40.86
CA THR A 411 -7.40 -1.00 -41.20
C THR A 411 -6.13 -0.15 -41.38
N THR A 412 -6.25 1.01 -42.04
CA THR A 412 -5.13 1.90 -42.40
C THR A 412 -5.18 3.26 -41.69
N LEU A 413 -6.19 3.51 -40.85
CA LEU A 413 -6.30 4.80 -40.16
C LEU A 413 -5.16 4.97 -39.17
N THR A 414 -4.69 6.21 -38.99
CA THR A 414 -3.76 6.56 -37.92
C THR A 414 -4.50 6.72 -36.60
N ASP A 415 -3.77 6.66 -35.48
CA ASP A 415 -4.39 6.85 -34.16
C ASP A 415 -5.00 8.26 -34.02
N HIS A 416 -4.39 9.28 -34.62
CA HIS A 416 -4.97 10.63 -34.72
C HIS A 416 -6.31 10.64 -35.45
N LYS A 417 -6.40 9.97 -36.61
CA LYS A 417 -7.65 9.87 -37.37
C LYS A 417 -8.72 9.07 -36.60
N LEU A 418 -8.30 8.10 -35.79
CA LEU A 418 -9.21 7.35 -34.93
C LEU A 418 -9.73 8.19 -33.74
N GLN A 419 -8.94 9.14 -33.22
CA GLN A 419 -9.38 10.09 -32.19
C GLN A 419 -10.47 11.06 -32.69
N GLU A 420 -10.49 11.37 -33.98
CA GLU A 420 -11.48 12.26 -34.59
C GLU A 420 -12.92 11.75 -34.40
N PHE A 421 -13.13 10.44 -34.32
CA PHE A 421 -14.45 9.82 -34.09
C PHE A 421 -15.12 10.26 -32.78
N TRP A 422 -14.33 10.56 -31.76
CA TRP A 422 -14.79 11.06 -30.45
C TRP A 422 -14.36 12.52 -30.22
N CYS A 423 -13.92 13.22 -31.27
CA CYS A 423 -13.38 14.57 -31.20
C CYS A 423 -12.24 14.77 -30.17
N LEU A 424 -11.49 13.71 -29.82
CA LEU A 424 -10.47 13.75 -28.77
C LEU A 424 -9.15 14.44 -29.18
N HIS A 425 -9.05 14.85 -30.44
CA HIS A 425 -7.85 15.47 -31.03
C HIS A 425 -7.74 16.96 -30.68
N THR A 426 -8.86 17.64 -30.42
CA THR A 426 -8.90 19.04 -29.97
C THR A 426 -10.02 19.27 -28.96
N HIS A 427 -9.81 20.21 -28.04
CA HIS A 427 -10.83 20.54 -27.03
C HIS A 427 -12.03 21.27 -27.66
N GLU A 428 -11.83 22.07 -28.72
CA GLU A 428 -12.93 22.76 -29.40
C GLU A 428 -13.90 21.78 -30.06
N ALA A 429 -13.37 20.81 -30.80
CA ALA A 429 -14.21 19.81 -31.47
C ALA A 429 -14.99 18.99 -30.42
N PHE A 430 -14.33 18.61 -29.32
CA PHE A 430 -14.98 17.88 -28.23
C PHE A 430 -16.06 18.71 -27.54
N ALA A 431 -15.76 19.98 -27.23
CA ALA A 431 -16.68 20.86 -26.56
C ALA A 431 -17.92 21.18 -27.40
N GLU A 432 -17.75 21.37 -28.70
CA GLU A 432 -18.87 21.62 -29.61
C GLU A 432 -19.75 20.38 -29.77
N LEU A 433 -19.15 19.18 -29.88
CA LEU A 433 -19.89 17.92 -29.94
C LEU A 433 -20.75 17.66 -28.69
N HIS A 434 -20.27 18.08 -27.51
CA HIS A 434 -20.95 17.86 -26.22
C HIS A 434 -21.51 19.15 -25.60
N LYS A 435 -21.73 20.18 -26.42
CA LYS A 435 -22.10 21.52 -25.98
C LYS A 435 -23.35 21.55 -25.10
N ASP A 436 -24.38 20.78 -25.48
CA ASP A 436 -25.66 20.71 -24.77
C ASP A 436 -25.51 20.34 -23.28
N VAL A 437 -24.49 19.56 -22.95
CA VAL A 437 -24.20 19.15 -21.57
C VAL A 437 -23.18 20.09 -20.93
N LEU A 438 -22.10 20.41 -21.65
CA LEU A 438 -20.97 21.16 -21.12
C LEU A 438 -21.27 22.65 -20.87
N ILE A 439 -22.20 23.26 -21.62
CA ILE A 439 -22.60 24.66 -21.44
C ILE A 439 -23.25 24.92 -20.08
N ASN A 440 -23.83 23.88 -19.48
CA ASN A 440 -24.47 23.95 -18.18
C ASN A 440 -23.49 23.78 -17.00
N LEU A 441 -22.21 23.53 -17.28
CA LEU A 441 -21.17 23.39 -16.26
C LEU A 441 -20.43 24.72 -16.07
N PRO A 442 -20.13 25.13 -14.82
CA PRO A 442 -19.37 26.35 -14.56
C PRO A 442 -17.95 26.29 -15.14
N GLU A 443 -17.32 25.12 -15.07
CA GLU A 443 -16.06 24.76 -15.74
C GLU A 443 -15.97 23.24 -15.87
N PHE A 444 -15.16 22.75 -16.80
CA PHE A 444 -14.90 21.34 -17.00
C PHE A 444 -13.44 21.07 -17.41
N VAL A 445 -12.92 19.89 -17.08
CA VAL A 445 -11.54 19.50 -17.38
C VAL A 445 -11.50 18.68 -18.67
N PHE A 446 -10.68 19.10 -19.62
CA PHE A 446 -10.32 18.31 -20.81
C PHE A 446 -8.80 18.20 -20.91
N GLY A 447 -8.28 16.97 -20.89
CA GLY A 447 -6.84 16.73 -20.84
C GLY A 447 -6.23 17.20 -19.53
N ARG A 448 -5.41 18.24 -19.56
CA ARG A 448 -4.78 18.85 -18.38
C ARG A 448 -5.36 20.22 -18.01
N TYR A 449 -6.30 20.73 -18.80
CA TYR A 449 -6.74 22.12 -18.74
C TYR A 449 -8.21 22.23 -18.40
N ARG A 450 -8.59 23.34 -17.75
CA ARG A 450 -9.97 23.67 -17.45
C ARG A 450 -10.52 24.60 -18.52
N TRP A 451 -11.75 24.35 -18.93
CA TRP A 451 -12.47 25.07 -19.97
C TRP A 451 -13.84 25.47 -19.45
N LYS A 452 -14.41 26.55 -20.00
CA LYS A 452 -15.78 26.97 -19.72
C LYS A 452 -16.38 27.61 -20.97
N PHE A 453 -17.70 27.62 -21.06
CA PHE A 453 -18.40 28.47 -22.02
C PHE A 453 -18.65 29.84 -21.37
N ASP A 454 -18.35 30.92 -22.09
CA ASP A 454 -18.68 32.27 -21.64
C ASP A 454 -20.18 32.59 -21.86
N GLU A 455 -20.62 33.80 -21.45
CA GLU A 455 -22.00 34.26 -21.61
C GLU A 455 -22.47 34.31 -23.07
N SER A 456 -21.54 34.35 -24.03
CA SER A 456 -21.83 34.34 -25.47
C SER A 456 -21.94 32.91 -26.04
N GLY A 457 -21.65 31.88 -25.24
CA GLY A 457 -21.59 30.49 -25.67
C GLY A 457 -20.31 30.14 -26.43
N THR A 458 -19.25 30.93 -26.28
CA THR A 458 -17.92 30.68 -26.85
C THR A 458 -17.08 29.89 -25.84
N LEU A 459 -16.37 28.85 -26.32
CA LEU A 459 -15.46 28.08 -25.49
C LEU A 459 -14.22 28.90 -25.17
N VAL A 460 -13.95 29.09 -23.88
CA VAL A 460 -12.76 29.79 -23.37
C VAL A 460 -12.04 28.92 -22.34
N LEU A 461 -10.73 29.09 -22.22
CA LEU A 461 -9.96 28.48 -21.14
C LEU A 461 -10.48 29.03 -19.81
N ALA A 462 -10.80 28.17 -18.84
CA ALA A 462 -11.33 28.59 -17.54
C ALA A 462 -10.27 29.34 -16.71
N GLN A 463 -8.99 29.12 -17.02
CA GLN A 463 -7.87 29.99 -16.65
C GLN A 463 -7.49 30.81 -17.89
N PRO A 464 -7.99 32.02 -18.09
CA PRO A 464 -7.49 32.88 -19.15
C PRO A 464 -5.99 33.12 -18.94
N PHE A 465 -5.27 33.53 -19.99
CA PHE A 465 -4.16 34.45 -19.73
C PHE A 465 -4.76 35.60 -18.94
N ASP A 466 -4.38 35.79 -17.69
CA ASP A 466 -4.49 37.12 -17.15
C ASP A 466 -3.59 38.00 -18.04
N ASP A 467 -3.99 39.25 -18.32
CA ASP A 467 -3.23 40.10 -19.25
C ASP A 467 -1.76 40.28 -18.80
N ASP A 468 -1.50 40.09 -17.52
CA ASP A 468 -0.18 40.07 -16.88
C ASP A 468 0.58 38.72 -16.99
N GLU A 469 0.01 37.70 -17.65
CA GLU A 469 0.67 36.42 -18.00
C GLU A 469 1.09 36.33 -19.48
N LYS A 470 0.66 37.28 -20.33
CA LYS A 470 1.09 37.33 -21.74
C LYS A 470 2.58 37.67 -21.83
N PHE A 471 3.42 36.64 -21.94
CA PHE A 471 4.88 36.81 -22.04
C PHE A 471 5.37 37.38 -23.38
N TRP A 472 4.49 37.96 -24.18
CA TRP A 472 4.81 38.68 -25.41
C TRP A 472 3.91 39.91 -25.58
N ASN A 473 4.42 40.91 -26.30
CA ASN A 473 3.67 42.08 -26.75
C ASN A 473 3.67 42.13 -28.28
N GLU A 474 2.55 42.54 -28.87
CA GLU A 474 2.45 42.83 -30.30
C GLU A 474 2.71 44.32 -30.52
N VAL A 475 3.82 44.66 -31.19
CA VAL A 475 4.24 46.05 -31.43
C VAL A 475 4.17 46.36 -32.92
N SER A 476 3.41 47.38 -33.29
CA SER A 476 3.38 47.88 -34.67
C SER A 476 4.61 48.74 -34.94
N LYS A 477 5.48 48.32 -35.86
CA LYS A 477 6.59 49.12 -36.38
C LYS A 477 6.36 49.45 -37.84
N SER A 478 6.66 50.66 -38.26
CA SER A 478 6.63 51.07 -39.67
C SER A 478 7.99 50.81 -40.33
N ASP A 479 7.99 50.23 -41.53
CA ASP A 479 9.19 50.10 -42.35
C ASP A 479 9.65 51.47 -42.91
N ARG A 480 10.82 51.53 -43.56
CA ARG A 480 11.34 52.76 -44.21
C ARG A 480 10.43 53.31 -45.31
N SER A 481 9.41 52.56 -45.72
CA SER A 481 8.43 52.88 -46.77
C SER A 481 7.05 53.24 -46.21
N GLY A 482 6.88 53.27 -44.88
CA GLY A 482 5.64 53.64 -44.21
C GLY A 482 4.64 52.49 -44.00
N ASN A 483 4.97 51.24 -44.36
CA ASN A 483 4.08 50.11 -44.13
C ASN A 483 4.18 49.61 -42.68
N ALA A 484 3.05 49.42 -42.02
CA ALA A 484 2.99 48.86 -40.67
C ALA A 484 3.24 47.34 -40.71
N ARG A 485 4.24 46.87 -39.97
CA ARG A 485 4.49 45.47 -39.65
C ARG A 485 4.28 45.23 -38.16
N THR A 486 3.61 44.13 -37.80
CA THR A 486 3.51 43.70 -36.40
C THR A 486 4.74 42.86 -36.05
N GLU A 487 5.47 43.27 -35.03
CA GLU A 487 6.62 42.55 -34.48
C GLU A 487 6.25 42.06 -33.07
N ILE A 488 6.68 40.83 -32.73
CA ILE A 488 6.42 40.23 -31.42
C ILE A 488 7.66 40.41 -30.54
N GLU A 489 7.48 41.05 -29.39
CA GLU A 489 8.54 41.31 -28.42
C GLU A 489 8.28 40.54 -27.13
N PHE A 490 9.32 39.98 -26.50
CA PHE A 490 9.20 39.19 -25.28
C PHE A 490 8.96 40.07 -24.06
N CYS A 491 7.96 39.73 -23.24
CA CYS A 491 7.66 40.42 -21.98
C CYS A 491 8.23 39.64 -20.78
N TYR A 492 9.33 40.14 -20.20
CA TYR A 492 10.03 39.47 -19.11
C TYR A 492 9.20 39.37 -17.82
N VAL A 493 8.46 40.44 -17.47
CA VAL A 493 7.65 40.47 -16.23
C VAL A 493 6.52 39.45 -16.34
N ASN A 494 5.80 39.45 -17.45
CA ASN A 494 4.67 38.55 -17.64
C ASN A 494 5.11 37.08 -17.78
N SER A 495 6.29 36.82 -18.36
CA SER A 495 6.93 35.49 -18.33
C SER A 495 7.18 34.99 -16.90
N GLN A 496 7.64 35.87 -16.01
CA GLN A 496 7.85 35.53 -14.60
C GLN A 496 6.52 35.24 -13.90
N ASN A 497 5.50 36.06 -14.13
CA ASN A 497 4.16 35.84 -13.59
C ASN A 497 3.59 34.51 -14.08
N PHE A 498 3.67 34.26 -15.39
CA PHE A 498 3.23 33.02 -16.02
C PHE A 498 3.85 31.77 -15.36
N LEU A 499 5.16 31.79 -15.15
CA LEU A 499 5.89 30.69 -14.51
C LEU A 499 5.53 30.56 -13.01
N GLN A 500 5.49 31.67 -12.27
CA GLN A 500 5.16 31.66 -10.84
C GLN A 500 3.74 31.20 -10.55
N ASN A 501 2.76 31.64 -11.34
CA ASN A 501 1.37 31.23 -11.23
C ASN A 501 1.18 29.73 -11.53
N ARG A 502 2.15 29.12 -12.23
CA ARG A 502 2.21 27.67 -12.50
C ARG A 502 3.16 26.94 -11.54
N GLY A 503 3.51 27.57 -10.43
CA GLY A 503 4.28 26.95 -9.34
C GLY A 503 5.78 26.91 -9.55
N PHE A 504 6.32 27.53 -10.60
CA PHE A 504 7.77 27.64 -10.79
C PHE A 504 8.34 28.78 -9.94
N GLY A 505 9.38 28.49 -9.15
CA GLY A 505 10.00 29.51 -8.33
C GLY A 505 11.35 29.09 -7.78
N ARG A 506 11.83 29.85 -6.80
CA ARG A 506 13.05 29.56 -6.07
C ARG A 506 12.72 29.10 -4.65
N LEU A 507 13.45 28.12 -4.15
CA LEU A 507 13.45 27.77 -2.73
C LEU A 507 14.78 28.17 -2.11
N ARG A 508 14.74 28.81 -0.95
CA ARG A 508 15.94 29.12 -0.16
C ARG A 508 16.45 27.86 0.55
N ARG A 509 17.73 27.54 0.35
CA ARG A 509 18.44 26.47 1.07
C ARG A 509 19.03 26.97 2.39
N LEU A 510 19.46 26.06 3.27
CA LEU A 510 20.06 26.43 4.57
C LEU A 510 21.36 27.23 4.41
N ASP A 511 22.12 26.97 3.35
CA ASP A 511 23.37 27.65 3.02
C ASP A 511 23.17 29.07 2.40
N ARG A 512 21.93 29.57 2.41
CA ARG A 512 21.47 30.82 1.81
C ARG A 512 21.50 30.86 0.28
N SER A 513 21.95 29.78 -0.37
CA SER A 513 21.77 29.60 -1.81
C SER A 513 20.29 29.35 -2.13
N PHE A 514 19.99 29.19 -3.41
CA PHE A 514 18.65 28.82 -3.85
C PHE A 514 18.72 27.66 -4.83
N GLN A 515 17.62 26.93 -4.92
CA GLN A 515 17.36 25.97 -5.98
C GLN A 515 16.07 26.34 -6.70
N PHE A 516 15.98 26.03 -7.99
CA PHE A 516 14.70 26.13 -8.68
C PHE A 516 13.80 24.97 -8.26
N ILE A 517 12.52 25.27 -8.07
CA ILE A 517 11.50 24.29 -7.76
C ILE A 517 10.28 24.49 -8.63
N HIS A 518 9.54 23.41 -8.84
CA HIS A 518 8.17 23.45 -9.33
C HIS A 518 7.27 22.86 -8.26
N LEU A 519 6.34 23.67 -7.78
CA LEU A 519 5.29 23.28 -6.85
C LEU A 519 4.03 22.93 -7.66
N ASP A 520 3.73 21.64 -7.77
CA ASP A 520 2.47 21.10 -8.29
C ASP A 520 1.76 20.39 -7.14
N PRO A 521 0.92 21.12 -6.36
CA PRO A 521 0.44 20.62 -5.09
C PRO A 521 -0.19 19.22 -5.17
N PRO A 522 0.18 18.30 -4.25
CA PRO A 522 0.99 18.54 -3.05
C PRO A 522 2.50 18.36 -3.26
N VAL A 523 2.99 18.14 -4.47
CA VAL A 523 4.37 17.76 -4.76
C VAL A 523 5.25 18.96 -5.09
N VAL A 524 6.42 19.01 -4.48
CA VAL A 524 7.51 19.92 -4.80
C VAL A 524 8.62 19.11 -5.46
N ARG A 525 9.01 19.51 -6.67
CA ARG A 525 10.15 18.90 -7.37
C ARG A 525 11.29 19.92 -7.54
N PRO A 526 12.54 19.54 -7.27
CA PRO A 526 13.68 20.32 -7.72
C PRO A 526 13.74 20.26 -9.25
N ILE A 527 14.05 21.38 -9.88
CA ILE A 527 14.14 21.47 -11.34
C ILE A 527 15.42 22.21 -11.75
N GLU A 528 15.81 22.02 -13.00
CA GLU A 528 16.79 22.88 -13.65
C GLU A 528 16.10 24.04 -14.39
N ALA A 529 16.89 25.06 -14.75
CA ALA A 529 16.42 26.18 -15.57
C ALA A 529 15.85 25.72 -16.93
N SER A 530 16.43 24.65 -17.49
CA SER A 530 15.97 23.99 -18.71
C SER A 530 14.54 23.47 -18.60
N ASP A 531 14.13 22.94 -17.45
CA ASP A 531 12.78 22.39 -17.27
C ASP A 531 11.70 23.47 -17.33
N ALA A 532 11.92 24.60 -16.65
CA ALA A 532 11.01 25.76 -16.68
C ALA A 532 10.92 26.36 -18.09
N ARG A 533 12.05 26.42 -18.78
CA ARG A 533 12.12 26.85 -20.17
C ARG A 533 11.34 25.92 -21.09
N ASP A 534 11.60 24.62 -21.02
CA ASP A 534 10.97 23.62 -21.88
C ASP A 534 9.45 23.58 -21.64
N TYR A 535 9.00 23.82 -20.40
CA TYR A 535 7.60 24.04 -20.08
C TYR A 535 7.02 25.26 -20.83
N LEU A 536 7.68 26.42 -20.79
CA LEU A 536 7.25 27.62 -21.52
C LEU A 536 7.18 27.38 -23.04
N PHE A 537 8.17 26.68 -23.61
CA PHE A 537 8.18 26.33 -25.03
C PHE A 537 7.07 25.38 -25.43
N GLN A 538 6.86 24.32 -24.64
CA GLN A 538 5.78 23.38 -24.89
C GLN A 538 4.44 24.09 -24.78
N PHE A 539 4.26 24.96 -23.79
CA PHE A 539 3.05 25.76 -23.67
C PHE A 539 2.84 26.64 -24.90
N ALA A 540 3.83 27.45 -25.28
CA ALA A 540 3.73 28.33 -26.44
C ALA A 540 3.45 27.56 -27.74
N LYS A 541 4.05 26.38 -27.91
CA LYS A 541 3.87 25.52 -29.10
C LYS A 541 2.43 25.07 -29.27
N HIS A 542 1.72 24.81 -28.17
CA HIS A 542 0.35 24.32 -28.20
C HIS A 542 -0.68 25.47 -28.17
N TYR A 543 -0.36 26.61 -27.55
CA TYR A 543 -1.35 27.66 -27.25
C TYR A 543 -1.10 29.03 -27.88
N CYS A 544 0.10 29.31 -28.41
CA CYS A 544 0.45 30.61 -28.96
C CYS A 544 0.57 30.58 -30.50
N LYS A 545 0.45 31.76 -31.11
CA LYS A 545 0.67 31.95 -32.55
C LYS A 545 2.09 31.51 -32.95
N LYS A 546 2.26 31.12 -34.21
CA LYS A 546 3.56 30.63 -34.74
C LYS A 546 4.68 31.64 -34.52
N GLU A 547 4.39 32.93 -34.62
CA GLU A 547 5.33 34.04 -34.47
C GLU A 547 5.86 34.14 -33.03
N VAL A 548 5.04 33.83 -32.02
CA VAL A 548 5.45 33.79 -30.60
C VAL A 548 6.43 32.64 -30.38
N ASN A 549 6.15 31.48 -31.00
CA ASN A 549 7.05 30.33 -30.96
C ASN A 549 8.38 30.62 -31.66
N GLU A 550 8.35 31.26 -32.83
CA GLU A 550 9.56 31.68 -33.54
C GLU A 550 10.37 32.69 -32.74
N MET A 551 9.72 33.64 -32.06
CA MET A 551 10.39 34.56 -31.14
C MET A 551 11.11 33.81 -30.02
N LEU A 552 10.42 32.89 -29.32
CA LEU A 552 11.04 32.10 -28.26
C LEU A 552 12.24 31.29 -28.79
N ILE A 553 12.11 30.63 -29.95
CA ILE A 553 13.18 29.82 -30.56
C ILE A 553 14.40 30.69 -30.94
N LYS A 554 14.17 31.91 -31.44
CA LYS A 554 15.26 32.84 -31.80
C LYS A 554 16.02 33.36 -30.58
N GLY A 555 15.37 33.47 -29.42
CA GLY A 555 15.95 34.04 -28.20
C GLY A 555 16.01 33.08 -27.01
N VAL A 556 16.12 31.76 -27.22
CA VAL A 556 16.09 30.71 -26.18
C VAL A 556 16.95 31.05 -24.96
N SER A 557 18.23 31.38 -25.19
CA SER A 557 19.18 31.71 -24.13
C SER A 557 18.97 33.10 -23.53
N GLN A 558 18.38 34.03 -24.29
CA GLN A 558 18.19 35.43 -23.91
C GLN A 558 16.93 35.66 -23.05
N TYR A 559 15.86 34.91 -23.31
CA TYR A 559 14.55 35.12 -22.70
C TYR A 559 14.33 34.28 -21.44
N VAL A 560 14.82 33.03 -21.44
CA VAL A 560 14.58 32.03 -20.40
C VAL A 560 15.87 31.31 -19.98
N GLY A 561 16.99 32.03 -19.99
CA GLY A 561 18.26 31.56 -19.46
C GLY A 561 18.30 31.51 -17.91
N PRO A 562 19.28 30.80 -17.31
CA PRO A 562 19.39 30.65 -15.85
C PRO A 562 19.40 31.99 -15.09
N ASP A 563 20.10 32.99 -15.62
CA ASP A 563 20.18 34.33 -15.01
C ASP A 563 18.82 35.03 -15.01
N LYS A 564 18.01 34.86 -16.05
CA LYS A 564 16.65 35.45 -16.13
C LYS A 564 15.69 34.74 -15.19
N LEU A 565 15.76 33.40 -15.13
CA LEU A 565 14.95 32.60 -14.22
C LEU A 565 15.35 32.82 -12.76
N SER A 566 16.59 33.22 -12.48
CA SER A 566 17.02 33.59 -11.13
C SER A 566 16.23 34.76 -10.54
N LEU A 567 15.42 35.47 -11.32
CA LEU A 567 14.53 36.54 -10.87
C LEU A 567 13.16 36.05 -10.35
N LEU A 568 12.80 34.78 -10.57
CA LEU A 568 11.53 34.22 -10.10
C LEU A 568 11.36 34.40 -8.58
N GLY A 569 10.13 34.58 -8.10
CA GLY A 569 9.82 34.70 -6.67
C GLY A 569 10.31 33.50 -5.86
N PHE A 570 10.56 33.74 -4.56
CA PHE A 570 10.75 32.64 -3.63
C PHE A 570 9.40 32.02 -3.28
N ILE A 571 9.29 30.71 -3.38
CA ILE A 571 8.15 29.94 -2.92
C ILE A 571 8.55 29.33 -1.58
N GLU A 572 7.67 29.41 -0.59
CA GLU A 572 7.80 28.75 0.71
C GLU A 572 6.81 27.58 0.79
N PRO A 573 7.22 26.34 0.43
CA PRO A 573 6.32 25.21 0.53
C PRO A 573 5.98 24.90 2.00
N ASN A 574 4.72 24.57 2.25
CA ASN A 574 4.22 24.14 3.54
C ASN A 574 4.60 22.69 3.86
N PHE A 575 5.85 22.42 4.26
CA PHE A 575 6.26 21.08 4.69
C PHE A 575 5.82 20.79 6.14
N ILE A 576 5.42 19.54 6.41
CA ILE A 576 5.21 19.08 7.79
C ILE A 576 6.50 19.20 8.59
N LYS A 577 6.39 19.71 9.81
CA LYS A 577 7.44 19.60 10.81
C LYS A 577 7.34 18.23 11.48
N PRO A 578 8.38 17.38 11.43
CA PRO A 578 8.36 16.09 12.10
C PRO A 578 8.04 16.25 13.60
N ASN A 579 7.22 15.35 14.14
CA ASN A 579 6.82 15.34 15.54
C ASN A 579 7.01 13.96 16.16
N ARG A 580 6.94 13.89 17.49
CA ARG A 580 7.24 12.67 18.26
C ARG A 580 6.08 11.68 18.34
N GLU A 581 4.92 12.02 17.79
CA GLU A 581 3.67 11.29 18.00
C GLU A 581 3.20 10.55 16.74
N SER A 582 3.70 10.96 15.57
CA SER A 582 3.21 10.47 14.29
C SER A 582 4.24 10.56 13.17
N GLN A 583 4.00 9.75 12.12
CA GLN A 583 4.81 9.69 10.91
C GLN A 583 3.91 9.53 9.69
N TYR A 584 4.30 10.16 8.58
CA TYR A 584 3.69 9.91 7.28
C TYR A 584 4.58 9.01 6.42
N LEU A 585 3.97 8.10 5.67
CA LEU A 585 4.59 7.41 4.55
C LEU A 585 3.83 7.77 3.27
N TYR A 586 4.53 8.19 2.21
CA TYR A 586 3.92 8.67 0.97
C TYR A 586 4.14 7.66 -0.16
N PHE A 587 3.06 7.25 -0.83
CA PHE A 587 3.09 6.27 -1.93
C PHE A 587 2.52 6.88 -3.21
N ASP A 588 2.45 6.13 -4.31
CA ASP A 588 2.04 6.69 -5.60
C ASP A 588 0.63 7.33 -5.60
N LYS A 589 -0.33 6.71 -4.92
CA LYS A 589 -1.76 7.11 -4.97
C LYS A 589 -2.33 7.61 -3.65
N ASN A 590 -1.68 7.26 -2.55
CA ASN A 590 -2.15 7.52 -1.20
C ASN A 590 -0.95 7.82 -0.29
N CYS A 591 -1.22 8.19 0.94
CA CYS A 591 -0.25 8.26 2.02
C CYS A 591 -0.82 7.56 3.26
N TRP A 592 0.05 7.06 4.13
CA TRP A 592 -0.33 6.51 5.42
C TRP A 592 0.06 7.48 6.51
N TYR A 593 -0.90 7.82 7.35
CA TYR A 593 -0.66 8.51 8.61
C TYR A 593 -0.61 7.48 9.73
N ILE A 594 0.54 7.40 10.39
CA ILE A 594 0.82 6.43 11.44
C ILE A 594 0.97 7.20 12.75
N ASN A 595 0.20 6.83 13.76
CA ASN A 595 0.42 7.22 15.15
C ASN A 595 0.51 5.96 16.02
N LYS A 596 0.69 6.12 17.34
CA LYS A 596 0.81 4.97 18.26
C LYS A 596 -0.33 3.97 18.08
N ASP A 597 -1.57 4.45 18.01
CA ASP A 597 -2.77 3.59 18.11
C ASP A 597 -3.28 3.09 16.74
N THR A 598 -3.06 3.85 15.67
CA THR A 598 -3.72 3.62 14.38
C THR A 598 -2.84 3.95 13.17
N VAL A 599 -3.08 3.23 12.08
CA VAL A 599 -2.60 3.58 10.74
C VAL A 599 -3.80 3.94 9.88
N LYS A 600 -3.79 5.12 9.28
CA LYS A 600 -4.85 5.62 8.40
C LYS A 600 -4.33 5.80 6.99
N GLU A 601 -4.98 5.15 6.03
CA GLU A 601 -4.74 5.39 4.61
C GLU A 601 -5.52 6.64 4.18
N ILE A 602 -4.81 7.62 3.62
CA ILE A 602 -5.32 8.95 3.29
C ILE A 602 -5.00 9.24 1.82
N GLY A 603 -5.96 9.77 1.07
CA GLY A 603 -5.73 10.25 -0.30
C GLY A 603 -5.02 11.61 -0.31
N TYR A 604 -4.27 11.91 -1.38
CA TYR A 604 -3.55 13.18 -1.51
C TYR A 604 -4.48 14.41 -1.50
N GLU A 605 -5.75 14.25 -1.85
CA GLU A 605 -6.79 15.28 -1.74
C GLU A 605 -7.10 15.72 -0.31
N SER A 606 -6.74 14.89 0.68
CA SER A 606 -7.03 15.13 2.10
C SER A 606 -5.84 15.76 2.84
N ILE A 607 -4.71 15.97 2.17
CA ILE A 607 -3.55 16.64 2.78
C ILE A 607 -3.43 18.09 2.31
N THR A 608 -3.04 18.98 3.21
CA THR A 608 -2.85 20.41 2.94
C THR A 608 -1.38 20.83 2.94
N HIS A 609 -0.48 19.92 3.30
CA HIS A 609 0.95 20.13 3.31
C HIS A 609 1.57 19.64 2.00
N HIS A 610 2.75 20.18 1.71
CA HIS A 610 3.56 19.79 0.56
C HIS A 610 4.57 18.69 0.94
N ILE A 611 4.99 17.94 -0.06
CA ILE A 611 6.00 16.89 0.03
C ILE A 611 7.01 17.02 -1.08
N TRP A 612 8.23 16.55 -0.85
CA TRP A 612 9.19 16.37 -1.94
C TRP A 612 8.81 15.19 -2.81
N GLU A 613 9.03 15.30 -4.12
CA GLU A 613 8.79 14.21 -5.08
C GLU A 613 9.49 12.90 -4.66
N GLU A 614 10.72 12.99 -4.16
CA GLU A 614 11.51 11.85 -3.68
C GLU A 614 10.92 11.13 -2.45
N GLN A 615 10.03 11.78 -1.68
CA GLN A 615 9.33 11.14 -0.57
C GLN A 615 8.25 10.17 -1.08
N LYS A 616 7.77 10.37 -2.31
CA LYS A 616 6.73 9.55 -2.94
C LYS A 616 7.31 8.22 -3.41
N LYS A 617 6.98 7.14 -2.70
CA LYS A 617 7.43 5.78 -3.05
C LYS A 617 6.71 5.26 -4.29
N THR A 618 7.49 4.76 -5.24
CA THR A 618 7.00 4.21 -6.51
C THR A 618 6.28 2.88 -6.35
N ILE A 619 6.65 2.10 -5.32
CA ILE A 619 6.01 0.83 -5.00
C ILE A 619 4.68 1.14 -4.30
N PRO A 620 3.53 0.74 -4.87
CA PRO A 620 2.26 0.96 -4.22
C PRO A 620 2.17 0.15 -2.92
N ALA A 621 1.48 0.69 -1.91
CA ALA A 621 1.20 -0.01 -0.67
C ALA A 621 -0.28 0.14 -0.31
N LYS A 622 -0.81 -0.90 0.33
CA LYS A 622 -2.14 -0.97 0.91
C LYS A 622 -2.06 -1.45 2.35
N TYR A 623 -2.68 -0.70 3.27
CA TYR A 623 -2.71 -1.08 4.67
C TYR A 623 -3.63 -2.31 4.86
N LEU A 624 -3.19 -3.28 5.66
CA LEU A 624 -3.91 -4.54 5.85
C LEU A 624 -5.01 -4.45 6.91
N GLY A 625 -5.07 -3.36 7.69
CA GLY A 625 -6.12 -3.11 8.68
C GLY A 625 -5.72 -3.47 10.12
N GLU A 626 -4.67 -4.27 10.30
CA GLU A 626 -4.12 -4.64 11.61
C GLU A 626 -2.58 -4.73 11.58
N PRO A 627 -1.89 -4.56 12.72
CA PRO A 627 -0.46 -4.85 12.88
C PRO A 627 -0.10 -6.30 12.51
N LEU A 628 1.14 -6.53 12.04
CA LEU A 628 1.61 -7.87 11.71
C LEU A 628 2.04 -8.68 12.94
N ILE A 629 2.51 -7.98 13.98
CA ILE A 629 2.94 -8.54 15.25
C ILE A 629 2.52 -7.62 16.40
N HIS A 630 1.93 -8.23 17.43
CA HIS A 630 1.46 -7.54 18.63
C HIS A 630 2.33 -7.93 19.81
N PHE A 631 2.99 -6.97 20.44
CA PHE A 631 3.78 -7.20 21.64
C PHE A 631 3.01 -6.82 22.90
N LYS A 632 3.26 -7.55 23.97
CA LYS A 632 2.81 -7.23 25.33
C LYS A 632 3.99 -7.38 26.27
N MET A 633 4.23 -6.34 27.07
CA MET A 633 5.26 -6.33 28.11
C MET A 633 4.58 -6.27 29.47
N LYS A 634 4.91 -7.20 30.38
CA LYS A 634 4.45 -7.19 31.77
C LYS A 634 5.57 -7.69 32.68
N ASP A 635 5.95 -6.90 33.68
CA ASP A 635 6.95 -7.26 34.70
C ASP A 635 8.28 -7.79 34.14
N GLY A 636 8.74 -7.24 33.01
CA GLY A 636 9.97 -7.68 32.32
C GLY A 636 9.85 -8.95 31.46
N GLN A 637 8.68 -9.60 31.46
CA GLN A 637 8.33 -10.65 30.50
C GLN A 637 7.70 -10.05 29.23
N CYS A 638 8.23 -10.47 28.10
CA CYS A 638 7.83 -10.10 26.75
C CYS A 638 7.10 -11.29 26.11
N SER A 639 5.94 -11.01 25.52
CA SER A 639 5.19 -11.97 24.71
C SER A 639 4.72 -11.28 23.44
N TYR A 640 4.54 -12.06 22.37
CA TYR A 640 3.97 -11.54 21.14
C TYR A 640 3.05 -12.54 20.45
N ASP A 641 2.10 -11.99 19.70
CA ASP A 641 1.20 -12.72 18.81
C ASP A 641 1.47 -12.27 17.35
N ILE A 642 1.56 -13.21 16.41
CA ILE A 642 1.77 -12.92 14.98
C ILE A 642 0.46 -13.19 14.21
N THR A 643 0.05 -12.26 13.35
CA THR A 643 -1.12 -12.45 12.49
C THR A 643 -0.79 -13.35 11.29
N LYS A 644 -1.81 -13.87 10.60
CA LYS A 644 -1.61 -14.72 9.43
C LYS A 644 -0.76 -14.05 8.33
N ASP A 645 -0.96 -12.75 8.15
CA ASP A 645 -0.18 -11.95 7.21
C ASP A 645 1.23 -11.69 7.75
N GLY A 646 1.38 -11.49 9.06
CA GLY A 646 2.69 -11.40 9.71
C GLY A 646 3.54 -12.65 9.48
N SER A 647 2.98 -13.85 9.63
CA SER A 647 3.68 -15.11 9.35
C SER A 647 4.06 -15.28 7.87
N SER A 648 3.43 -14.50 6.96
CA SER A 648 3.76 -14.52 5.53
C SER A 648 4.76 -13.43 5.12
N CYS A 649 5.12 -12.52 6.03
CA CYS A 649 6.12 -11.47 5.78
C CYS A 649 7.52 -12.06 5.95
N GLN A 650 8.24 -12.22 4.83
CA GLN A 650 9.58 -12.81 4.85
C GLN A 650 10.56 -12.03 5.73
N PHE A 651 10.49 -10.69 5.71
CA PHE A 651 11.41 -9.87 6.50
C PHE A 651 11.13 -9.95 8.01
N LEU A 652 9.86 -10.07 8.42
CA LEU A 652 9.52 -10.30 9.83
C LEU A 652 10.05 -11.67 10.30
N THR A 653 9.86 -12.72 9.49
CA THR A 653 10.42 -14.05 9.78
C THR A 653 11.94 -14.03 9.88
N PHE A 654 12.61 -13.30 8.97
CA PHE A 654 14.06 -13.08 9.07
C PHE A 654 14.45 -12.42 10.40
N LEU A 655 13.74 -11.39 10.85
CA LEU A 655 14.04 -10.72 12.12
C LEU A 655 13.81 -11.64 13.33
N ILE A 656 12.78 -12.50 13.29
CA ILE A 656 12.52 -13.53 14.31
C ILE A 656 13.70 -14.50 14.37
N ASN A 657 14.11 -15.06 13.24
CA ASN A 657 15.22 -16.00 13.14
C ASN A 657 16.55 -15.37 13.61
N ALA A 658 16.82 -14.13 13.17
CA ALA A 658 17.99 -13.35 13.58
C ALA A 658 17.94 -12.88 15.06
N SER A 659 16.84 -13.12 15.76
CA SER A 659 16.68 -12.86 17.19
C SER A 659 16.65 -14.14 18.02
N ASN A 660 16.65 -15.32 17.39
CA ASN A 660 16.66 -16.61 18.07
C ASN A 660 18.10 -17.02 18.42
N PHE A 661 18.49 -16.86 19.68
CA PHE A 661 19.80 -17.27 20.21
C PHE A 661 19.84 -18.72 20.70
N THR A 662 18.70 -19.38 20.81
CA THR A 662 18.54 -20.75 21.32
C THR A 662 18.34 -21.77 20.21
N TRP A 663 18.44 -21.37 18.93
CA TRP A 663 18.17 -22.23 17.75
C TRP A 663 18.96 -23.54 17.65
N ARG A 664 20.09 -23.66 18.37
CA ARG A 664 20.91 -24.89 18.45
C ARG A 664 20.48 -25.84 19.57
N LYS A 665 19.63 -25.39 20.49
CA LYS A 665 19.12 -26.19 21.60
C LYS A 665 17.88 -26.94 21.16
N SER A 666 17.66 -28.11 21.75
CA SER A 666 16.38 -28.80 21.63
C SER A 666 15.29 -28.05 22.42
N PRO A 667 14.00 -28.15 22.05
CA PRO A 667 12.91 -27.45 22.74
C PRO A 667 12.86 -27.72 24.25
N GLU A 668 13.28 -28.90 24.68
CA GLU A 668 13.31 -29.32 26.09
C GLU A 668 14.45 -28.66 26.89
N GLU A 669 15.49 -28.14 26.21
CA GLU A 669 16.66 -27.47 26.81
C GLU A 669 16.53 -25.94 26.87
N ILE A 670 15.45 -25.37 26.34
CA ILE A 670 15.22 -23.93 26.29
C ILE A 670 14.52 -23.49 27.58
N GLU A 671 15.21 -22.69 28.38
CA GLU A 671 14.63 -22.09 29.58
C GLU A 671 13.69 -20.93 29.21
N GLU A 672 12.64 -20.72 30.01
CA GLU A 672 11.67 -19.63 29.79
C GLU A 672 12.33 -18.24 29.77
N ALA A 673 13.39 -18.05 30.57
CA ALA A 673 14.17 -16.82 30.58
C ALA A 673 14.91 -16.58 29.25
N GLU A 674 15.45 -17.63 28.62
CA GLU A 674 16.14 -17.51 27.33
C GLU A 674 15.16 -17.25 26.18
N GLU A 675 13.98 -17.85 26.26
CA GLU A 675 12.89 -17.56 25.31
C GLU A 675 12.42 -16.10 25.45
N ASN A 676 12.35 -15.59 26.67
CA ASN A 676 12.07 -14.18 26.93
C ASN A 676 13.17 -13.27 26.35
N GLU A 677 14.46 -13.61 26.52
CA GLU A 677 15.58 -12.87 25.92
C GLU A 677 15.43 -12.78 24.39
N ASN A 678 15.12 -13.88 23.71
CA ASN A 678 14.89 -13.91 22.25
C ASN A 678 13.78 -12.93 21.83
N ARG A 679 12.68 -12.87 22.59
CA ARG A 679 11.55 -11.96 22.32
C ARG A 679 11.94 -10.50 22.52
N ILE A 680 12.73 -10.18 23.56
CA ILE A 680 13.25 -8.83 23.78
C ILE A 680 14.22 -8.44 22.66
N HIS A 681 15.07 -9.35 22.19
CA HIS A 681 15.96 -9.11 21.05
C HIS A 681 15.18 -8.78 19.77
N LEU A 682 14.03 -9.42 19.53
CA LEU A 682 13.16 -9.11 18.40
C LEU A 682 12.51 -7.73 18.55
N LEU A 683 11.91 -7.47 19.71
CA LEU A 683 11.27 -6.18 20.02
C LEU A 683 12.25 -5.01 19.87
N SER A 684 13.49 -5.19 20.37
CA SER A 684 14.58 -4.23 20.25
C SER A 684 14.89 -3.89 18.78
N LYS A 685 14.99 -4.88 17.89
CA LYS A 685 15.21 -4.66 16.45
C LYS A 685 14.05 -3.94 15.79
N LEU A 686 12.81 -4.34 16.08
CA LEU A 686 11.61 -3.71 15.51
C LEU A 686 11.48 -2.24 15.93
N CYS A 687 11.70 -1.94 17.22
CA CYS A 687 11.72 -0.57 17.73
C CYS A 687 12.85 0.26 17.11
N ALA A 688 14.05 -0.31 16.95
CA ALA A 688 15.16 0.37 16.30
C ALA A 688 14.87 0.70 14.83
N ILE A 689 14.22 -0.20 14.08
CA ILE A 689 13.76 0.05 12.71
C ILE A 689 12.72 1.17 12.70
N GLY A 690 11.76 1.15 13.64
CA GLY A 690 10.76 2.21 13.80
C GLY A 690 11.39 3.58 14.05
N TYR A 691 12.35 3.65 14.97
CA TYR A 691 13.13 4.86 15.25
C TYR A 691 13.86 5.38 14.01
N MET A 692 14.50 4.50 13.23
CA MET A 692 15.21 4.89 12.00
C MET A 692 14.26 5.32 10.87
N ALA A 693 13.05 4.78 10.81
CA ALA A 693 12.03 5.13 9.82
C ALA A 693 11.29 6.44 10.14
N MET A 694 11.17 6.80 11.41
CA MET A 694 10.61 8.09 11.81
C MET A 694 11.53 9.24 11.41
N GLU A 695 10.96 10.34 10.91
CA GLU A 695 11.73 11.54 10.58
C GLU A 695 12.08 12.36 11.83
N ALA A 696 11.24 12.33 12.87
CA ALA A 696 11.46 13.13 14.07
C ALA A 696 12.72 12.70 14.82
N LYS A 697 13.53 13.68 15.24
CA LYS A 697 14.70 13.49 16.09
C LYS A 697 14.44 14.22 17.40
N ASP A 698 14.52 13.48 18.50
CA ASP A 698 14.31 14.00 19.85
C ASP A 698 15.65 14.05 20.60
N ASN A 699 15.93 15.18 21.24
CA ASN A 699 17.16 15.38 22.01
C ASN A 699 17.29 14.37 23.16
N ASN A 700 16.16 13.97 23.77
CA ASN A 700 16.20 13.03 24.90
C ASN A 700 16.49 11.58 24.48
N VAL A 701 16.34 11.25 23.19
CA VAL A 701 16.40 9.88 22.67
C VAL A 701 17.43 9.75 21.52
N ALA A 702 18.23 10.79 21.26
CA ALA A 702 19.17 10.83 20.15
C ALA A 702 20.29 9.77 20.29
N ARG A 703 20.14 8.67 19.56
CA ARG A 703 21.03 7.50 19.58
C ARG A 703 21.44 7.07 18.18
N ALA A 704 22.65 6.51 18.06
CA ALA A 704 23.05 5.70 16.91
C ALA A 704 22.67 4.23 17.17
N VAL A 705 22.01 3.61 16.20
CA VAL A 705 21.65 2.19 16.25
C VAL A 705 22.87 1.38 15.80
N ILE A 706 23.31 0.44 16.63
CA ILE A 706 24.49 -0.38 16.38
C ILE A 706 24.05 -1.85 16.35
N GLY A 707 24.15 -2.46 15.17
CA GLY A 707 23.91 -3.89 14.98
C GLY A 707 25.19 -4.68 15.22
N MET A 708 25.19 -5.56 16.21
CA MET A 708 26.35 -6.37 16.58
C MET A 708 26.02 -7.86 16.62
N ASP A 709 27.04 -8.71 16.52
CA ASP A 709 26.87 -10.15 16.73
C ASP A 709 26.73 -10.46 18.23
N GLY A 710 25.70 -11.23 18.60
CA GLY A 710 25.43 -11.55 20.01
C GLY A 710 26.28 -12.68 20.59
N LYS A 711 26.99 -13.46 19.76
CA LYS A 711 28.11 -14.32 20.20
C LYS A 711 29.42 -13.61 19.90
N GLN A 712 30.15 -13.21 20.94
CA GLN A 712 31.58 -12.97 20.81
C GLN A 712 32.25 -14.32 20.60
N SER A 713 32.73 -14.57 19.39
CA SER A 713 33.73 -15.58 19.12
C SER A 713 34.96 -15.34 20.00
N GLU A 714 35.67 -16.42 20.31
CA GLU A 714 37.02 -16.31 20.85
C GLU A 714 37.85 -15.38 19.96
N VAL A 715 38.68 -14.57 20.60
CA VAL A 715 39.42 -13.44 20.02
C VAL A 715 39.97 -13.77 18.63
N GLY A 716 39.35 -13.23 17.57
CA GLY A 716 39.90 -13.24 16.20
C GLY A 716 39.05 -13.89 15.11
N GLU A 717 38.00 -14.65 15.43
CA GLU A 717 37.12 -15.22 14.37
C GLU A 717 35.97 -14.27 14.01
N SER A 718 35.97 -13.75 12.78
CA SER A 718 34.91 -12.86 12.28
C SER A 718 33.72 -13.70 11.79
N ASN A 719 32.66 -13.85 12.62
CA ASN A 719 31.39 -14.47 12.21
C ASN A 719 30.57 -13.50 11.33
N GLY A 720 31.03 -13.30 10.09
CA GLY A 720 30.30 -12.49 9.11
C GLY A 720 28.99 -13.14 8.67
N ARG A 721 28.09 -12.36 8.05
CA ARG A 721 26.85 -12.80 7.37
C ARG A 721 25.62 -13.10 8.23
N SER A 722 25.56 -12.65 9.48
CA SER A 722 24.34 -12.69 10.32
C SER A 722 23.17 -11.78 9.87
N GLY A 723 23.31 -11.10 8.73
CA GLY A 723 22.24 -10.29 8.15
C GLY A 723 22.11 -8.86 8.71
N LYS A 724 23.07 -8.39 9.52
CA LYS A 724 23.10 -7.04 10.11
C LYS A 724 22.94 -5.93 9.06
N SER A 725 23.66 -6.02 7.94
CA SER A 725 23.60 -5.03 6.86
C SER A 725 22.27 -5.05 6.09
N LEU A 726 21.45 -6.12 6.19
CA LEU A 726 20.12 -6.17 5.55
C LEU A 726 19.14 -5.15 6.12
N ILE A 727 19.27 -4.77 7.41
CA ILE A 727 18.50 -3.65 7.96
C ILE A 727 18.91 -2.33 7.28
N GLY A 728 20.20 -2.11 7.07
CA GLY A 728 20.72 -0.93 6.35
C GLY A 728 20.19 -0.87 4.91
N GLU A 729 20.21 -2.00 4.20
CA GLU A 729 19.67 -2.10 2.84
C GLU A 729 18.15 -1.93 2.79
N LEU A 730 17.39 -2.43 3.78
CA LEU A 730 15.97 -2.09 3.91
C LEU A 730 15.79 -0.57 4.02
N MET A 731 16.53 0.08 4.93
CA MET A 731 16.39 1.52 5.15
C MET A 731 16.74 2.35 3.90
N ARG A 732 17.67 1.92 3.06
CA ARG A 732 17.97 2.60 1.78
C ARG A 732 16.78 2.64 0.82
N ASN A 733 15.88 1.67 0.90
CA ASN A 733 14.64 1.67 0.11
C ASN A 733 13.54 2.53 0.78
N VAL A 734 13.58 2.67 2.11
CA VAL A 734 12.54 3.31 2.91
C VAL A 734 12.76 4.81 3.10
N VAL A 735 13.98 5.24 3.39
CA VAL A 735 14.32 6.66 3.67
C VAL A 735 15.56 7.09 2.89
N PRO A 736 15.67 8.39 2.52
CA PRO A 736 16.89 8.93 1.91
C PRO A 736 18.10 8.66 2.81
N THR A 737 19.04 7.84 2.33
CA THR A 737 20.15 7.31 3.11
C THR A 737 21.49 7.63 2.44
N ALA A 738 22.42 8.20 3.20
CA ALA A 738 23.82 8.34 2.78
C ALA A 738 24.61 7.12 3.25
N TYR A 739 25.31 6.47 2.32
CA TYR A 739 26.12 5.28 2.58
C TYR A 739 27.58 5.65 2.76
N ILE A 740 28.22 5.14 3.82
CA ILE A 740 29.64 5.35 4.11
C ILE A 740 30.29 4.01 4.42
N SER A 741 31.43 3.72 3.79
CA SER A 741 32.23 2.54 4.14
C SER A 741 33.08 2.80 5.39
N GLY A 742 32.83 2.03 6.45
CA GLY A 742 33.50 2.11 7.74
C GLY A 742 34.90 1.51 7.80
N LYS A 743 35.35 0.79 6.74
CA LYS A 743 36.70 0.18 6.67
C LYS A 743 37.81 1.14 6.27
N ARG A 744 37.46 2.39 5.95
CA ARG A 744 38.42 3.42 5.57
C ARG A 744 39.29 3.82 6.76
N SER A 745 40.61 3.70 6.62
CA SER A 745 41.57 4.06 7.67
C SER A 745 41.63 5.57 7.97
N ASP A 746 41.21 6.39 7.01
CA ASP A 746 41.23 7.85 7.08
C ASP A 746 39.91 8.46 7.57
N ILE A 747 38.92 7.65 7.96
CA ILE A 747 37.56 8.10 8.31
C ILE A 747 37.52 9.18 9.39
N PHE A 748 38.46 9.16 10.34
CA PHE A 748 38.54 10.14 11.44
C PHE A 748 39.28 11.43 11.06
N SER A 749 40.07 11.40 9.98
CA SER A 749 40.87 12.53 9.50
C SER A 749 40.28 13.21 8.26
N ASP A 750 39.38 12.53 7.54
CA ASP A 750 38.76 13.04 6.31
C ASP A 750 37.76 14.15 6.63
N GLN A 751 38.14 15.39 6.30
CA GLN A 751 37.27 16.56 6.48
C GLN A 751 36.02 16.54 5.59
N PHE A 752 35.99 15.68 4.57
CA PHE A 752 34.90 15.51 3.60
C PHE A 752 34.11 14.22 3.80
N ILE A 753 34.26 13.53 4.93
CA ILE A 753 33.57 12.26 5.21
C ILE A 753 32.03 12.33 5.06
N TRP A 754 31.45 13.51 5.32
CA TRP A 754 30.01 13.76 5.23
C TRP A 754 29.58 14.34 3.88
N ASN A 755 30.42 14.30 2.85
CA ASN A 755 30.13 14.93 1.55
C ASN A 755 28.83 14.45 0.88
N ASP A 756 28.43 13.20 1.15
CA ASP A 756 27.21 12.62 0.57
C ASP A 756 25.96 12.87 1.44
N VAL A 757 26.13 13.46 2.62
CA VAL A 757 25.02 13.88 3.48
C VAL A 757 24.46 15.21 2.94
N GLN A 758 23.19 15.21 2.58
CA GLN A 758 22.46 16.35 2.03
C GLN A 758 21.36 16.81 3.01
N GLU A 759 20.73 17.96 2.78
CA GLU A 759 19.66 18.49 3.66
C GLU A 759 18.45 17.54 3.80
N ASN A 760 18.21 16.68 2.80
CA ASN A 760 17.12 15.70 2.78
C ASN A 760 17.52 14.32 3.34
N THR A 761 18.79 14.08 3.65
CA THR A 761 19.26 12.80 4.18
C THR A 761 18.66 12.54 5.56
N LYS A 762 17.98 11.39 5.73
CA LYS A 762 17.32 11.00 6.98
C LYS A 762 18.11 9.96 7.76
N LEU A 763 18.92 9.16 7.08
CA LEU A 763 19.77 8.15 7.69
C LEU A 763 21.19 8.18 7.11
N VAL A 764 22.19 8.00 7.96
CA VAL A 764 23.57 7.71 7.57
C VAL A 764 23.85 6.26 7.93
N PHE A 765 24.16 5.47 6.92
CA PHE A 765 24.48 4.05 7.06
C PHE A 765 26.01 3.87 6.93
N ILE A 766 26.67 3.60 8.06
CA ILE A 766 28.12 3.35 8.14
C ILE A 766 28.36 1.86 8.21
N ASP A 767 28.60 1.22 7.07
CA ASP A 767 28.72 -0.24 6.98
C ASP A 767 30.14 -0.72 7.30
N ASP A 768 30.24 -1.82 8.06
CA ASP A 768 31.47 -2.59 8.27
C ASP A 768 32.62 -1.76 8.88
N VAL A 769 32.43 -1.22 10.08
CA VAL A 769 33.46 -0.42 10.76
C VAL A 769 34.65 -1.24 11.26
N LEU A 770 35.84 -0.61 11.30
CA LEU A 770 37.06 -1.21 11.86
C LEU A 770 36.90 -1.63 13.33
N GLN A 771 37.66 -2.63 13.77
CA GLN A 771 37.63 -3.13 15.16
C GLN A 771 37.96 -2.05 16.21
N ASN A 772 38.80 -1.08 15.85
CA ASN A 772 39.21 0.05 16.68
C ASN A 772 38.44 1.34 16.35
N PHE A 773 37.23 1.22 15.78
CA PHE A 773 36.42 2.39 15.43
C PHE A 773 36.14 3.27 16.66
N ASN A 774 36.59 4.53 16.60
CA ASN A 774 36.35 5.49 17.66
C ASN A 774 34.93 6.06 17.56
N PHE A 775 34.01 5.55 18.38
CA PHE A 775 32.62 5.99 18.37
C PHE A 775 32.42 7.42 18.90
N GLU A 776 33.32 7.95 19.72
CA GLU A 776 33.24 9.32 20.23
C GLU A 776 33.26 10.37 19.11
N PHE A 777 33.87 10.02 17.96
CA PHE A 777 33.83 10.83 16.74
C PHE A 777 32.40 11.19 16.31
N LEU A 778 31.42 10.36 16.63
CA LEU A 778 30.01 10.56 16.26
C LEU A 778 29.21 11.34 17.31
N PHE A 779 29.73 11.56 18.53
CA PHE A 779 28.98 12.24 19.59
C PHE A 779 28.43 13.61 19.18
N PRO A 780 29.21 14.50 18.54
CA PRO A 780 28.72 15.82 18.17
C PRO A 780 27.56 15.77 17.17
N VAL A 781 27.59 14.82 16.23
CA VAL A 781 26.56 14.70 15.17
C VAL A 781 25.33 13.91 15.61
N ILE A 782 25.45 13.07 16.64
CA ILE A 782 24.32 12.36 17.24
C ILE A 782 23.43 13.35 18.01
N THR A 783 24.03 14.13 18.93
CA THR A 783 23.28 14.97 19.89
C THR A 783 23.30 16.47 19.57
N GLY A 784 23.92 16.90 18.47
CA GLY A 784 24.06 18.31 18.11
C GLY A 784 23.77 18.58 16.64
N ASP A 785 24.08 19.81 16.23
CA ASP A 785 23.99 20.24 14.84
C ASP A 785 25.07 19.55 13.98
N TRP A 786 24.73 19.19 12.76
CA TRP A 786 25.61 18.43 11.88
C TRP A 786 26.34 19.35 10.90
N THR A 787 27.62 19.60 11.16
CA THR A 787 28.45 20.39 10.27
C THR A 787 29.11 19.55 9.18
N ILE A 788 29.00 20.00 7.92
CA ILE A 788 29.47 19.28 6.74
C ILE A 788 30.37 20.20 5.90
N ASN A 789 31.51 19.68 5.45
CA ASN A 789 32.35 20.33 4.45
C ASN A 789 32.18 19.59 3.12
N TYR A 790 31.66 20.27 2.09
CA TYR A 790 31.57 19.70 0.75
C TYR A 790 32.84 19.95 -0.05
N LYS A 791 33.26 18.95 -0.83
CA LYS A 791 34.44 19.08 -1.69
C LYS A 791 34.18 20.11 -2.80
N GLY A 792 34.94 21.20 -2.79
CA GLY A 792 34.74 22.33 -3.72
C GLY A 792 33.51 23.20 -3.41
N GLY A 793 32.81 22.93 -2.31
CA GLY A 793 31.62 23.66 -1.87
C GLY A 793 31.86 24.48 -0.59
N ARG A 794 30.80 25.14 -0.12
CA ARG A 794 30.81 25.84 1.17
C ARG A 794 30.53 24.86 2.31
N ARG A 795 31.08 25.18 3.49
CA ARG A 795 30.73 24.51 4.74
C ARG A 795 29.29 24.85 5.13
N ILE A 796 28.49 23.85 5.45
CA ILE A 796 27.10 24.01 5.89
C ILE A 796 26.90 23.38 7.26
N THR A 797 25.87 23.81 7.99
CA THR A 797 25.47 23.17 9.26
C THR A 797 23.99 22.85 9.19
N ILE A 798 23.64 21.56 9.25
CA ILE A 798 22.27 21.07 9.30
C ILE A 798 21.81 21.11 10.77
N PRO A 799 20.72 21.81 11.12
CA PRO A 799 20.22 21.84 12.48
C PRO A 799 19.85 20.43 12.99
N PHE A 800 20.04 20.17 14.29
CA PHE A 800 19.75 18.88 14.93
C PHE A 800 18.40 18.29 14.50
N ALA A 801 17.33 19.08 14.56
CA ALA A 801 15.97 18.64 14.24
C ALA A 801 15.77 18.17 12.78
N LYS A 802 16.67 18.55 11.87
CA LYS A 802 16.67 18.13 10.45
C LYS A 802 17.79 17.14 10.13
N SER A 803 18.71 16.91 11.08
CA SER A 803 19.87 16.07 10.88
C SER A 803 19.51 14.57 10.84
N ALA A 804 20.35 13.79 10.15
CA ALA A 804 20.12 12.36 10.00
C ALA A 804 20.29 11.56 11.31
N LYS A 805 19.72 10.35 11.32
CA LYS A 805 20.04 9.28 12.30
C LYS A 805 21.21 8.44 11.78
N ILE A 806 21.82 7.61 12.64
CA ILE A 806 22.98 6.79 12.27
C ILE A 806 22.68 5.31 12.52
N TYR A 807 22.99 4.46 11.53
CA TYR A 807 23.01 3.01 11.65
C TYR A 807 24.42 2.46 11.38
N ILE A 808 24.90 1.57 12.26
CA ILE A 808 26.22 0.96 12.19
C ILE A 808 26.12 -0.55 12.43
N PRO A 809 26.10 -1.40 11.39
CA PRO A 809 26.34 -2.82 11.55
C PRO A 809 27.84 -3.10 11.66
N THR A 810 28.23 -3.91 12.65
CA THR A 810 29.62 -4.27 12.90
C THR A 810 29.76 -5.71 13.39
N ASN A 811 30.84 -6.37 12.99
CA ASN A 811 31.22 -7.69 13.49
C ASN A 811 32.03 -7.59 14.80
N HIS A 812 32.35 -6.37 15.26
CA HIS A 812 33.19 -6.13 16.42
C HIS A 812 32.44 -5.32 17.48
N ALA A 813 32.68 -5.62 18.75
CA ALA A 813 32.17 -4.77 19.82
C ALA A 813 32.85 -3.38 19.74
N ILE A 814 32.04 -2.33 19.67
CA ILE A 814 32.53 -0.94 19.71
C ILE A 814 33.07 -0.67 21.11
N ARG A 815 34.30 -0.14 21.19
CA ARG A 815 34.97 0.19 22.45
C ARG A 815 34.41 1.50 23.01
N GLY A 816 34.13 1.52 24.32
CA GLY A 816 33.65 2.69 25.04
C GLY A 816 32.77 2.32 26.23
N ASN A 817 33.08 2.83 27.42
CA ASN A 817 32.33 2.58 28.66
C ASN A 817 31.96 3.93 29.30
N GLY A 818 30.82 3.98 29.99
CA GLY A 818 30.33 5.18 30.71
C GLY A 818 28.93 5.62 30.30
N SER A 819 28.34 6.54 31.07
CA SER A 819 27.00 7.09 30.81
C SER A 819 26.90 7.75 29.43
N SER A 820 27.91 8.52 29.04
CA SER A 820 27.97 9.21 27.74
C SER A 820 27.83 8.29 26.53
N PHE A 821 28.32 7.04 26.63
CA PHE A 821 28.15 6.02 25.60
C PHE A 821 26.76 5.38 25.69
N LYS A 822 26.33 5.00 26.89
CA LYS A 822 25.02 4.36 27.12
C LYS A 822 23.85 5.23 26.64
N ASP A 823 23.95 6.55 26.70
CA ASP A 823 22.90 7.46 26.26
C ASP A 823 22.86 7.71 24.75
N ARG A 824 23.97 7.44 24.03
CA ARG A 824 24.13 7.69 22.59
C ARG A 824 24.14 6.42 21.74
N GLN A 825 24.17 5.25 22.37
CA GLN A 825 24.16 3.95 21.73
C GLN A 825 22.81 3.25 21.92
N TRP A 826 22.29 2.68 20.85
CA TRP A 826 21.23 1.68 20.90
C TRP A 826 21.77 0.38 20.32
N LEU A 827 22.11 -0.56 21.20
CA LEU A 827 22.72 -1.82 20.80
C LEU A 827 21.61 -2.82 20.45
N ILE A 828 21.66 -3.36 19.23
CA ILE A 828 20.84 -4.49 18.80
C ILE A 828 21.75 -5.66 18.48
N ALA A 829 21.42 -6.85 19.00
CA ALA A 829 22.23 -8.05 18.83
C ALA A 829 21.58 -9.02 17.84
N PHE A 830 22.38 -9.58 16.94
CA PHE A 830 21.96 -10.61 15.98
C PHE A 830 22.47 -11.98 16.42
N SER A 831 21.62 -12.98 16.30
CA SER A 831 22.01 -14.37 16.46
C SER A 831 22.85 -14.85 15.27
N ASP A 832 23.55 -15.96 15.45
CA ASP A 832 24.31 -16.63 14.40
C ASP A 832 23.47 -17.69 13.66
N PHE A 833 22.13 -17.57 13.73
CA PHE A 833 21.19 -18.38 12.96
C PHE A 833 21.53 -18.31 11.47
N TYR A 834 21.69 -17.08 10.97
CA TYR A 834 22.28 -16.85 9.66
C TYR A 834 23.79 -16.69 9.77
N ASN A 835 24.53 -17.35 8.89
CA ASN A 835 25.98 -17.39 8.86
C ASN A 835 26.50 -17.65 7.43
N ASP A 836 27.75 -18.05 7.30
CA ASP A 836 28.36 -18.33 6.01
C ASP A 836 27.80 -19.59 5.33
N VAL A 837 27.29 -20.55 6.12
CA VAL A 837 26.70 -21.82 5.67
C VAL A 837 25.19 -21.72 5.47
N HIS A 838 24.47 -21.06 6.38
CA HIS A 838 23.01 -20.88 6.32
C HIS A 838 22.65 -19.43 6.07
N LYS A 839 22.19 -19.12 4.86
CA LYS A 839 21.89 -17.75 4.41
C LYS A 839 20.38 -17.53 4.35
N PRO A 840 19.91 -16.27 4.43
CA PRO A 840 18.49 -15.97 4.23
C PRO A 840 17.94 -16.50 2.88
N LEU A 841 18.76 -16.53 1.83
CA LEU A 841 18.37 -17.09 0.54
C LEU A 841 17.92 -18.56 0.64
N ASP A 842 18.50 -19.34 1.55
CA ASP A 842 18.18 -20.76 1.72
C ASP A 842 16.78 -20.95 2.34
N ASP A 843 16.36 -20.03 3.22
CA ASP A 843 15.03 -20.07 3.86
C ASP A 843 13.92 -19.51 2.96
N PHE A 844 14.22 -18.44 2.22
CA PHE A 844 13.20 -17.66 1.51
C PHE A 844 13.16 -17.94 0.00
N GLY A 845 14.21 -18.55 -0.57
CA GLY A 845 14.31 -18.89 -1.98
C GLY A 845 14.41 -17.70 -2.94
N CYS A 846 14.56 -16.48 -2.41
CA CYS A 846 14.75 -15.26 -3.18
C CYS A 846 15.63 -14.25 -2.44
N LEU A 847 16.22 -13.32 -3.20
CA LEU A 847 16.96 -12.19 -2.65
C LEU A 847 16.01 -11.09 -2.20
N PHE A 848 16.16 -10.64 -0.95
CA PHE A 848 15.37 -9.53 -0.41
C PHE A 848 15.50 -8.26 -1.24
N PHE A 849 14.40 -7.50 -1.31
CA PHE A 849 14.26 -6.21 -2.00
C PHE A 849 14.32 -6.29 -3.53
N SER A 850 15.28 -7.01 -4.11
CA SER A 850 15.50 -7.10 -5.57
C SER A 850 14.54 -8.07 -6.27
N GLU A 851 14.18 -9.17 -5.62
CA GLU A 851 13.31 -10.22 -6.21
C GLU A 851 11.92 -10.27 -5.56
N TRP A 852 11.60 -9.30 -4.70
CA TRP A 852 10.29 -9.20 -4.07
C TRP A 852 9.22 -8.73 -5.04
N ASP A 853 8.09 -9.43 -5.01
CA ASP A 853 6.87 -9.02 -5.69
C ASP A 853 6.13 -7.93 -4.90
N TYR A 854 5.02 -7.47 -5.47
CA TYR A 854 4.15 -6.49 -4.83
C TYR A 854 3.67 -6.95 -3.44
N ASP A 855 3.34 -8.24 -3.28
CA ASP A 855 2.74 -8.73 -2.04
C ASP A 855 3.77 -8.73 -0.90
N GLN A 856 5.03 -9.14 -1.15
CA GLN A 856 6.11 -9.05 -0.16
C GLN A 856 6.48 -7.61 0.18
N TRP A 857 6.58 -6.72 -0.81
CA TRP A 857 6.78 -5.30 -0.53
C TRP A 857 5.65 -4.71 0.30
N ASN A 858 4.39 -5.06 -0.01
CA ASN A 858 3.25 -4.59 0.75
C ASN A 858 3.29 -5.06 2.21
N LEU A 859 3.64 -6.32 2.45
CA LEU A 859 3.84 -6.85 3.80
C LEU A 859 4.96 -6.11 4.53
N THR A 860 6.09 -5.86 3.87
CA THR A 860 7.20 -5.10 4.48
C THR A 860 6.82 -3.65 4.79
N TRP A 861 5.98 -2.99 3.98
CA TRP A 861 5.46 -1.65 4.31
C TRP A 861 4.54 -1.68 5.55
N ASN A 862 3.70 -2.71 5.67
CA ASN A 862 2.89 -2.90 6.88
C ASN A 862 3.76 -3.22 8.10
N LEU A 863 4.85 -3.99 7.92
CA LEU A 863 5.85 -4.22 8.97
C LEU A 863 6.50 -2.90 9.41
N LEU A 864 6.91 -2.04 8.48
CA LEU A 864 7.51 -0.73 8.81
C LEU A 864 6.53 0.16 9.58
N ALA A 865 5.25 0.19 9.19
CA ALA A 865 4.23 0.90 9.95
C ALA A 865 4.09 0.32 11.37
N ASN A 866 4.07 -1.01 11.51
CA ASN A 866 4.03 -1.69 12.80
C ASN A 866 5.28 -1.39 13.64
N CYS A 867 6.48 -1.36 13.06
CA CYS A 867 7.72 -0.97 13.74
C CYS A 867 7.66 0.45 14.29
N ILE A 868 7.10 1.40 13.53
CA ILE A 868 6.88 2.78 13.99
C ILE A 868 5.93 2.78 15.19
N GLN A 869 4.81 2.06 15.13
CA GLN A 869 3.88 1.94 16.27
C GLN A 869 4.54 1.34 17.51
N LEU A 870 5.31 0.26 17.35
CA LEU A 870 6.05 -0.37 18.45
C LEU A 870 7.06 0.58 19.07
N TYR A 871 7.78 1.38 18.27
CA TYR A 871 8.68 2.40 18.80
C TYR A 871 7.94 3.51 19.54
N LEU A 872 6.79 3.97 19.03
CA LEU A 872 5.96 4.96 19.71
C LEU A 872 5.36 4.42 21.03
N GLU A 873 5.18 3.11 21.14
CA GLU A 873 4.65 2.45 22.32
C GLU A 873 5.72 2.14 23.37
N PHE A 874 6.81 1.49 22.98
CA PHE A 874 7.83 0.95 23.89
C PHE A 874 9.10 1.81 23.98
N GLY A 875 9.32 2.72 23.04
CA GLY A 875 10.51 3.56 22.99
C GLY A 875 11.81 2.76 22.75
N VAL A 876 12.87 3.11 23.49
CA VAL A 876 14.18 2.47 23.36
C VAL A 876 14.22 1.20 24.18
N ILE A 877 14.30 0.05 23.51
CA ILE A 877 14.51 -1.27 24.12
C ILE A 877 15.92 -1.74 23.82
N GLN A 878 16.79 -1.78 24.85
CA GLN A 878 18.13 -2.32 24.71
C GLN A 878 18.10 -3.84 24.59
N ALA A 879 19.03 -4.41 23.82
CA ALA A 879 19.21 -5.85 23.80
C ALA A 879 19.62 -6.37 25.20
N PRO A 880 19.08 -7.52 25.65
CA PRO A 880 19.51 -8.19 26.88
C PRO A 880 21.03 -8.35 26.91
N GLY A 881 21.67 -7.70 27.89
CA GLY A 881 23.11 -7.51 27.95
C GLY A 881 23.82 -8.21 29.11
N GLU A 882 23.10 -8.83 30.05
CA GLU A 882 23.70 -9.40 31.27
C GLU A 882 24.70 -10.52 30.95
N ARG A 883 24.43 -11.38 29.95
CA ARG A 883 25.38 -12.38 29.48
C ARG A 883 26.62 -11.77 28.78
N LEU A 884 26.54 -10.54 28.27
CA LEU A 884 27.64 -9.85 27.58
C LEU A 884 28.59 -9.17 28.56
N GLU A 885 28.09 -8.58 29.65
CA GLU A 885 28.93 -8.06 30.75
C GLU A 885 29.60 -9.20 31.52
N GLN A 886 28.87 -10.30 31.81
CA GLN A 886 29.47 -11.49 32.42
C GLN A 886 30.49 -12.21 31.50
N ARG A 887 30.27 -12.24 30.18
CA ARG A 887 31.24 -12.79 29.21
C ARG A 887 32.45 -11.87 29.02
N LYS A 888 32.28 -10.54 29.03
CA LYS A 888 33.39 -9.58 29.06
C LYS A 888 34.22 -9.72 30.33
N LEU A 889 33.56 -9.85 31.49
CA LEU A 889 34.22 -10.15 32.77
C LEU A 889 35.02 -11.46 32.68
N ARG A 890 34.42 -12.54 32.15
CA ARG A 890 35.11 -13.84 31.94
C ARG A 890 36.34 -13.71 31.03
N GLN A 891 36.24 -12.98 29.92
CA GLN A 891 37.40 -12.68 29.04
C GLN A 891 38.45 -11.84 29.76
N GLU A 892 38.04 -10.87 30.57
CA GLU A 892 38.96 -10.01 31.33
C GLU A 892 39.64 -10.75 32.48
N ILE A 893 38.99 -11.73 33.11
CA ILE A 893 39.59 -12.60 34.14
C ILE A 893 40.58 -13.59 33.52
N THR A 894 40.22 -14.17 32.36
CA THR A 894 40.82 -15.31 31.65
C THR A 894 40.44 -16.69 32.18
N GLU A 895 40.18 -17.63 31.28
CA GLU A 895 39.76 -19.01 31.61
C GLU A 895 40.76 -19.73 32.54
N PRO A 896 42.09 -19.64 32.33
CA PRO A 896 43.04 -20.30 33.22
C PRO A 896 43.02 -19.76 34.65
N LEU A 897 42.75 -18.47 34.85
CA LEU A 897 42.62 -17.88 36.18
C LEU A 897 41.35 -18.36 36.88
N ILE A 898 40.25 -18.53 36.14
CA ILE A 898 38.99 -19.05 36.66
C ILE A 898 39.16 -20.52 37.07
N SER A 899 39.70 -21.36 36.20
CA SER A 899 39.88 -22.79 36.50
C SER A 899 40.79 -23.00 37.71
N TRP A 900 41.92 -22.28 37.77
CA TRP A 900 42.81 -22.35 38.92
C TRP A 900 42.13 -21.86 40.20
N ALA A 901 41.43 -20.72 40.16
CA ALA A 901 40.81 -20.17 41.35
C ALA A 901 39.64 -21.03 41.84
N ASP A 902 38.84 -21.60 40.94
CA ASP A 902 37.76 -22.52 41.29
C ASP A 902 38.29 -23.80 41.93
N GLU A 903 39.39 -24.34 41.43
CA GLU A 903 40.06 -25.49 42.04
C GLU A 903 40.68 -25.12 43.40
N TYR A 904 41.42 -24.01 43.47
CA TYR A 904 42.11 -23.57 44.67
C TYR A 904 41.15 -23.20 45.82
N PHE A 905 40.05 -22.52 45.53
CA PHE A 905 39.05 -22.10 46.53
C PHE A 905 37.90 -23.10 46.68
N SER A 906 37.97 -24.27 46.03
CA SER A 906 37.06 -25.40 46.32
C SER A 906 37.32 -26.01 47.70
N ASP A 907 38.54 -25.87 48.23
CA ASP A 907 38.89 -26.26 49.59
C ASP A 907 38.42 -25.17 50.58
N PRO A 908 37.50 -25.47 51.51
CA PRO A 908 37.03 -24.53 52.52
C PRO A 908 38.16 -23.93 53.39
N ALA A 909 39.32 -24.60 53.50
CA ALA A 909 40.48 -24.09 54.24
C ALA A 909 41.08 -22.81 53.62
N HIS A 910 40.81 -22.54 52.34
CA HIS A 910 41.29 -21.35 51.62
C HIS A 910 40.26 -20.20 51.60
N LEU A 911 39.05 -20.40 52.14
CA LEU A 911 38.02 -19.37 52.27
C LEU A 911 38.10 -18.70 53.64
N ASN A 912 37.78 -17.40 53.70
CA ASN A 912 37.83 -16.59 54.93
C ASN A 912 39.20 -16.57 55.66
N THR A 913 40.27 -17.04 55.02
CA THR A 913 41.63 -17.00 55.55
C THR A 913 42.46 -15.88 54.90
N ARG A 914 43.52 -15.44 55.58
CA ARG A 914 44.41 -14.37 55.12
C ARG A 914 45.56 -14.96 54.33
N LEU A 915 45.49 -14.90 53.00
CA LEU A 915 46.42 -15.54 52.08
C LEU A 915 47.45 -14.55 51.53
N VAL A 916 48.70 -14.97 51.37
CA VAL A 916 49.78 -14.10 50.86
C VAL A 916 49.62 -13.92 49.35
N ARG A 917 49.49 -12.67 48.86
CA ARG A 917 49.31 -12.37 47.42
C ARG A 917 50.39 -13.00 46.55
N LYS A 918 51.64 -12.97 47.01
CA LYS A 918 52.78 -13.50 46.25
C LYS A 918 52.66 -15.01 46.06
N GLU A 919 52.26 -15.74 47.09
CA GLU A 919 52.08 -17.19 47.03
C GLU A 919 50.91 -17.58 46.12
N LEU A 920 49.80 -16.82 46.16
CA LEU A 920 48.69 -17.00 45.22
C LEU A 920 49.11 -16.77 43.76
N TYR A 921 49.86 -15.70 43.51
CA TYR A 921 50.39 -15.41 42.18
C TYR A 921 51.37 -16.50 41.69
N ASP A 922 52.27 -16.95 42.55
CA ASP A 922 53.25 -18.00 42.24
C ASP A 922 52.53 -19.35 42.01
N SER A 923 51.50 -19.67 42.80
CA SER A 923 50.64 -20.85 42.63
C SER A 923 49.93 -20.84 41.27
N PHE A 924 49.26 -19.73 40.92
CA PHE A 924 48.63 -19.57 39.60
C PHE A 924 49.64 -19.67 38.45
N CYS A 925 50.80 -19.03 38.59
CA CYS A 925 51.87 -19.08 37.58
C CYS A 925 52.53 -20.46 37.44
N ASN A 926 52.39 -21.34 38.43
CA ASN A 926 52.82 -22.74 38.37
C ASN A 926 51.73 -23.64 37.76
N TYR A 927 50.45 -23.30 37.95
CA TYR A 927 49.31 -23.99 37.34
C TYR A 927 49.31 -23.87 35.81
N ASP A 928 49.55 -22.67 35.28
CA ASP A 928 49.77 -22.45 33.84
C ASP A 928 50.96 -21.50 33.60
N PRO A 929 52.17 -22.03 33.36
CA PRO A 929 53.37 -21.23 33.10
C PRO A 929 53.26 -20.30 31.89
N ALA A 930 52.37 -20.57 30.92
CA ALA A 930 52.16 -19.72 29.75
C ALA A 930 51.51 -18.38 30.13
N GLN A 931 50.77 -18.32 31.24
CA GLN A 931 50.12 -17.10 31.73
C GLN A 931 51.10 -16.04 32.25
N LYS A 932 52.37 -16.38 32.52
CA LYS A 932 53.40 -15.41 32.94
C LYS A 932 53.60 -14.25 31.95
N LYS A 933 53.28 -14.46 30.67
CA LYS A 933 53.30 -13.41 29.64
C LYS A 933 52.10 -12.45 29.73
N ILE A 934 50.93 -12.95 30.10
CA ILE A 934 49.67 -12.19 30.19
C ILE A 934 49.54 -11.51 31.57
N PHE A 935 50.02 -12.17 32.62
CA PHE A 935 50.07 -11.70 34.00
C PHE A 935 51.48 -11.27 34.36
N ASN A 936 52.08 -10.35 33.61
CA ASN A 936 53.47 -9.92 33.79
C ASN A 936 53.73 -9.09 35.08
N SER A 937 52.72 -8.85 35.91
CA SER A 937 52.86 -8.20 37.22
C SER A 937 51.82 -8.68 38.23
N THR A 938 52.19 -8.66 39.50
CA THR A 938 51.30 -8.96 40.64
C THR A 938 50.14 -7.95 40.77
N THR A 939 50.27 -6.76 40.19
CA THR A 939 49.21 -5.74 40.12
C THR A 939 48.12 -6.12 39.13
N ILE A 940 48.48 -6.67 37.96
CA ILE A 940 47.51 -7.17 36.97
C ILE A 940 46.77 -8.39 37.52
N PHE A 941 47.49 -9.29 38.17
CA PHE A 941 46.89 -10.43 38.89
C PHE A 941 45.87 -9.96 39.91
N LYS A 942 46.23 -9.01 40.79
CA LYS A 942 45.30 -8.42 41.77
C LYS A 942 44.03 -7.85 41.13
N ARG A 943 44.17 -7.08 40.04
CA ARG A 943 43.02 -6.47 39.36
C ARG A 943 42.06 -7.54 38.83
N LYS A 944 42.58 -8.55 38.13
CA LYS A 944 41.78 -9.65 37.57
C LYS A 944 41.21 -10.57 38.65
N PHE A 945 41.92 -10.76 39.75
CA PHE A 945 41.46 -11.54 40.90
C PHE A 945 40.30 -10.87 41.65
N LYS A 946 40.28 -9.53 41.74
CA LYS A 946 39.09 -8.78 42.24
C LYS A 946 37.87 -9.01 41.35
N LEU A 947 38.05 -8.98 40.02
CA LEU A 947 36.99 -9.26 39.05
C LEU A 947 36.48 -10.72 39.18
N TYR A 948 37.36 -11.68 39.48
CA TYR A 948 36.96 -13.06 39.77
C TYR A 948 36.08 -13.15 41.03
N CYS A 949 36.45 -12.47 42.12
CA CYS A 949 35.65 -12.46 43.34
C CYS A 949 34.26 -11.87 43.09
N GLU A 950 34.20 -10.75 42.37
CA GLU A 950 32.94 -10.12 41.94
C GLU A 950 32.11 -11.07 41.06
N TRP A 951 32.74 -11.75 40.10
CA TRP A 951 32.08 -12.71 39.20
C TRP A 951 31.52 -13.94 39.92
N LYS A 952 32.22 -14.47 40.93
CA LYS A 952 31.76 -15.60 41.76
C LYS A 952 30.77 -15.21 42.86
N GLY A 953 30.54 -13.91 43.08
CA GLY A 953 29.75 -13.42 44.21
C GLY A 953 30.47 -13.50 45.56
N PHE A 954 31.80 -13.67 45.56
CA PHE A 954 32.64 -13.58 46.75
C PHE A 954 32.96 -12.13 47.11
N THR A 955 33.20 -11.88 48.39
CA THR A 955 33.66 -10.57 48.88
C THR A 955 35.18 -10.56 48.98
N PHE A 956 35.85 -9.69 48.22
CA PHE A 956 37.29 -9.51 48.30
C PHE A 956 37.67 -8.66 49.53
N ASN A 957 38.52 -9.20 50.41
CA ASN A 957 38.91 -8.60 51.69
C ASN A 957 37.69 -8.17 52.55
N PRO A 958 36.83 -9.11 52.97
CA PRO A 958 35.57 -8.81 53.66
C PRO A 958 35.76 -8.00 54.95
N HIS A 959 36.88 -8.18 55.66
CA HIS A 959 37.24 -7.43 56.85
C HIS A 959 37.48 -5.91 56.60
N LYS A 960 37.43 -5.45 55.35
CA LYS A 960 37.50 -4.03 54.97
C LYS A 960 36.12 -3.38 54.82
N TYR A 961 35.05 -4.15 55.00
CA TYR A 961 33.67 -3.71 54.86
C TYR A 961 32.91 -3.90 56.17
N ASP A 962 31.96 -2.98 56.42
CA ASP A 962 31.01 -3.08 57.51
C ASP A 962 30.12 -4.33 57.33
N PRO A 963 30.04 -5.25 58.31
CA PRO A 963 29.26 -6.49 58.20
C PRO A 963 27.75 -6.27 58.05
N VAL A 964 27.23 -5.13 58.54
CA VAL A 964 25.80 -4.82 58.59
C VAL A 964 25.39 -3.98 57.39
N THR A 965 26.17 -2.94 57.06
CA THR A 965 25.82 -2.03 55.96
C THR A 965 26.45 -2.39 54.63
N GLY A 966 27.42 -3.32 54.59
CA GLY A 966 28.18 -3.68 53.40
C GLY A 966 29.06 -2.56 52.84
N LYS A 967 29.29 -1.48 53.63
CA LYS A 967 30.02 -0.29 53.17
C LYS A 967 31.51 -0.41 53.51
N PRO A 968 32.42 0.05 52.63
CA PRO A 968 33.86 0.10 52.92
C PRO A 968 34.18 0.95 54.16
N HIS A 969 35.12 0.51 54.99
CA HIS A 969 35.57 1.26 56.17
C HIS A 969 36.34 2.54 55.82
N GLN A 970 36.98 2.60 54.65
CA GLN A 970 37.83 3.71 54.24
C GLN A 970 37.67 3.99 52.75
N PHE A 971 37.71 5.27 52.40
CA PHE A 971 37.68 5.77 51.03
C PHE A 971 38.94 6.59 50.74
N ASP A 972 39.40 6.57 49.49
CA ASP A 972 40.48 7.43 49.02
C ASP A 972 39.98 8.85 48.69
N LYS A 973 40.89 9.70 48.24
CA LYS A 973 40.61 11.12 47.91
C LYS A 973 39.62 11.29 46.75
N ASP A 974 39.46 10.27 45.93
CA ASP A 974 38.56 10.25 44.77
C ASP A 974 37.23 9.54 45.09
N GLY A 975 37.01 9.14 46.35
CA GLY A 975 35.80 8.48 46.81
C GLY A 975 35.75 6.97 46.53
N ASN A 976 36.87 6.34 46.14
CA ASN A 976 36.92 4.89 45.91
C ASN A 976 37.28 4.13 47.19
N PRO A 977 36.78 2.89 47.37
CA PRO A 977 37.02 2.11 48.57
C PRO A 977 38.46 1.60 48.69
N ILE A 978 39.09 1.85 49.85
CA ILE A 978 40.43 1.33 50.19
C ILE A 978 40.28 -0.08 50.74
N VAL A 979 40.40 -1.07 49.84
CA VAL A 979 40.17 -2.50 50.14
C VAL A 979 41.47 -3.31 50.24
N ASP A 980 42.62 -2.64 50.24
CA ASP A 980 43.92 -3.28 50.27
C ASP A 980 44.31 -3.70 51.70
N ASP A 981 44.80 -4.93 51.85
CA ASP A 981 45.34 -5.44 53.13
C ASP A 981 46.86 -5.61 53.02
N LYS A 982 47.60 -4.75 53.72
CA LYS A 982 49.06 -4.73 53.75
C LYS A 982 49.57 -4.68 55.18
N ALA A 983 50.46 -5.60 55.54
CA ALA A 983 51.16 -5.61 56.82
C ALA A 983 52.63 -5.99 56.60
N GLY A 984 53.57 -5.25 57.21
CA GLY A 984 55.00 -5.58 57.14
C GLY A 984 55.61 -5.59 55.73
N GLY A 985 55.06 -4.82 54.79
CA GLY A 985 55.51 -4.82 53.38
C GLY A 985 54.96 -5.97 52.53
N VAL A 986 54.16 -6.87 53.12
CA VAL A 986 53.48 -7.97 52.45
C VAL A 986 52.00 -7.62 52.24
N GLU A 987 51.46 -8.01 51.09
CA GLU A 987 50.05 -7.80 50.73
C GLU A 987 49.30 -9.13 50.77
N TYR A 988 48.09 -9.10 51.33
CA TYR A 988 47.28 -10.27 51.61
C TYR A 988 45.90 -10.15 50.95
N PHE A 989 45.35 -11.30 50.53
CA PHE A 989 44.00 -11.44 50.00
C PHE A 989 43.19 -12.37 50.91
N THR A 990 41.94 -12.01 51.17
CA THR A 990 40.94 -12.85 51.84
C THR A 990 39.70 -12.91 50.97
N VAL A 991 39.20 -14.11 50.71
CA VAL A 991 37.99 -14.34 49.90
C VAL A 991 36.86 -14.75 50.84
N GLY A 992 35.83 -13.89 50.96
CA GLY A 992 34.66 -14.13 51.80
C GLY A 992 33.50 -14.74 51.04
N CYS A 993 32.92 -15.83 51.56
CA CYS A 993 31.71 -16.45 51.03
C CYS A 993 30.47 -15.95 51.78
N LYS A 994 29.32 -15.77 51.10
CA LYS A 994 28.05 -15.34 51.72
C LYS A 994 27.33 -16.44 52.52
N ASP A 995 27.76 -17.71 52.41
CA ASP A 995 27.00 -18.88 52.93
C ASP A 995 27.63 -19.58 54.15
N ILE A 996 28.26 -18.83 55.06
CA ILE A 996 28.55 -19.37 56.40
C ILE A 996 28.04 -18.37 57.43
N ALA A 997 26.78 -18.55 57.82
CA ALA A 997 26.29 -18.02 59.09
C ALA A 997 27.22 -18.56 60.20
N PRO A 998 27.74 -17.72 61.10
CA PRO A 998 28.48 -18.22 62.24
C PRO A 998 27.51 -19.00 63.15
N GLU A 999 27.82 -20.28 63.38
CA GLU A 999 27.30 -20.98 64.55
C GLU A 999 27.76 -20.23 65.80
N ASN A 1000 26.84 -19.52 66.45
CA ASN A 1000 26.79 -19.38 67.91
C ASN A 1000 25.47 -18.75 68.37
N ASN A 1001 25.02 -19.27 69.51
CA ASN A 1001 23.71 -19.14 70.14
C ASN A 1001 23.29 -17.71 70.55
N ASP A 1002 21.97 -17.63 70.76
CA ASP A 1002 21.16 -16.60 71.42
C ASP A 1002 20.90 -15.32 70.60
N TYR A 1003 19.67 -15.15 70.11
CA TYR A 1003 18.63 -14.27 70.68
C TYR A 1003 17.40 -14.20 69.73
N THR A 1004 16.26 -14.60 70.30
CA THR A 1004 14.82 -14.36 70.02
C THR A 1004 14.31 -13.70 68.72
N GLU A 1005 13.24 -14.31 68.20
CA GLU A 1005 12.21 -13.79 67.29
C GLU A 1005 11.84 -12.31 67.51
N ASN A 1006 11.93 -11.49 66.45
CA ASN A 1006 10.84 -10.66 65.89
C ASN A 1006 11.37 -9.64 64.86
N ASP A 1007 10.49 -9.29 63.92
CA ASP A 1007 10.56 -8.17 62.96
C ASP A 1007 11.23 -8.40 61.59
N TYR A 1008 10.42 -8.87 60.63
CA TYR A 1008 10.54 -8.51 59.21
C TYR A 1008 9.89 -7.14 58.96
N PRO A 1009 10.56 -6.21 58.26
CA PRO A 1009 9.87 -5.25 57.42
C PRO A 1009 10.18 -5.47 55.93
N SER A 1010 9.08 -5.61 55.21
CA SER A 1010 8.85 -5.52 53.77
C SER A 1010 9.77 -4.58 52.95
N LEU A 1011 10.16 -5.07 51.78
CA LEU A 1011 10.65 -4.31 50.62
C LEU A 1011 9.56 -3.34 50.10
N PRO A 1012 9.87 -2.06 49.80
CA PRO A 1012 8.99 -1.22 49.02
C PRO A 1012 9.67 -0.69 47.75
N PHE A 1013 9.23 -1.15 46.58
CA PHE A 1013 9.31 -0.38 45.35
C PHE A 1013 8.01 -0.55 44.56
N HIS A 1014 7.02 0.27 44.92
CA HIS A 1014 6.02 0.78 43.99
C HIS A 1014 6.34 2.27 43.76
N THR A 1015 6.44 2.66 42.50
CA THR A 1015 6.51 4.06 42.06
C THR A 1015 5.16 4.45 41.46
N GLU A 1016 4.47 5.41 42.07
CA GLU A 1016 3.52 6.27 41.36
C GLU A 1016 3.70 7.73 41.82
N ALA A 1017 4.02 8.54 40.82
CA ALA A 1017 3.40 9.82 40.45
C ALA A 1017 3.32 11.02 41.43
N ASP A 1018 3.63 12.15 40.79
CA ASP A 1018 3.03 13.48 40.89
C ASP A 1018 3.62 14.57 41.81
N ASN A 1019 3.98 15.68 41.11
CA ASN A 1019 3.63 17.09 41.37
C ASN A 1019 3.72 17.55 42.85
N GLU A 1020 4.41 18.63 43.22
CA GLU A 1020 4.26 20.00 42.74
C GLU A 1020 5.20 20.89 43.60
N LEU A 1021 5.66 22.00 43.01
CA LEU A 1021 6.02 23.29 43.62
C LEU A 1021 6.93 23.34 44.88
N LEU A 1022 8.03 24.09 44.79
CA LEU A 1022 8.21 25.39 45.48
C LEU A 1022 9.62 25.97 45.23
N ASP A 1023 9.63 27.24 44.79
CA ASP A 1023 10.59 28.30 45.10
C ASP A 1023 12.10 28.03 45.02
N TYR A 1024 12.72 28.39 43.89
CA TYR A 1024 13.60 29.58 43.73
C TYR A 1024 14.09 29.74 42.29
#